data_AF-A0A263DBE7-F1
#
_entry.id   AF-A0A263DBE7-F1
#
_cell.length_a   1.000
_cell.length_b   1.000
_cell.length_c   1.000
_cell.angle_alpha   90.00
_cell.angle_beta   90.00
_cell.angle_gamma   90.00
#
_symmetry.space_group_name_H-M   'P 1'
#
loop_
_entity.id
_entity.type
_entity.pdbx_description
1 polymer ?
#
loop_
_entity_poly.entity_id
_entity_poly.type
_entity_poly.pdbx_seq_one_letter_code
_entity_poly.pdbx_strand_id
1 'polypeptide(L)'
;MTPREQGAARRAAGPASSPGYRPELQGLRALAVVLVVVYHVWVNRVSGGVDVFFVVSGFLLTGQLVRSAERGDLDVRKRWSRTLARLTPATALVLISTAALAAFVLPEGRWSQTVREVVASALFLENWQLAADSVDYAARNNVASIAQHFWSLSVQGQFFLLWPLLIALVALACRQAPARLRHSVTLTLLGVFAASLIYSIELTISNQPLAYFHTLTRLWEFALGGLLALHGDRVVLTRRARVAAGWTGVLGLVACGALIPVATVFPGIAALWPTTCAALVLLAGRTGAAFGADRLLAGRVARYLGDISYALYLWHWPLLVLYLHAWQVETPSLAVGALIIATSLVLAALTHELVEQPLQRHGSSSTRRGFRLAATCTALVVVAATVWQGVGALRSTTEADVGDLAYPGALALASDEEVTPAPLLPSPVEVGDDWLRLERWDCSPMSAFAWDICALPMPPAEEGADETEPPSRRIVVVGDSHAQQMTAALVPIAEQNNWQLIAMLRGGCPYSTVSEVDPEETECVAFNAAVADEITALQPDAVVTMASRDARVGHTEQTPAGFVEQWRRLDAQGIPVLALRDNPRFDHSIPDCVQMQPEDIAGCGVDRAEIYAPTPPWADLPDLPENVSFIDTSDAICTIDRCPPVIGNVLVYMDDNHLTATYSTSMAELLADPVQAGLGW
;
A
#
# COMPACT_ATOMS: atom_id res chain seq x y z
N MET A 1 18.87 -32.73 -63.56
CA MET A 1 17.78 -32.57 -62.58
C MET A 1 17.18 -31.17 -62.73
N THR A 2 15.86 -31.09 -62.86
CA THR A 2 15.14 -29.85 -63.24
C THR A 2 14.68 -29.06 -62.00
N PRO A 3 14.34 -27.76 -62.12
CA PRO A 3 13.93 -26.90 -60.98
C PRO A 3 12.73 -27.41 -60.15
N ARG A 4 11.97 -28.38 -60.67
CA ARG A 4 10.86 -29.04 -59.96
C ARG A 4 11.31 -30.01 -58.86
N GLU A 5 12.54 -30.52 -58.92
CA GLU A 5 13.06 -31.48 -57.92
C GLU A 5 13.64 -30.78 -56.67
N GLN A 6 14.05 -29.51 -56.77
CA GLN A 6 14.50 -28.72 -55.62
C GLN A 6 13.33 -28.21 -54.74
N GLY A 7 12.11 -28.16 -55.28
CA GLY A 7 10.91 -27.78 -54.54
C GLY A 7 10.38 -28.85 -53.57
N ALA A 8 10.65 -30.13 -53.86
CA ALA A 8 10.18 -31.25 -53.04
C ALA A 8 11.06 -31.49 -51.80
N ALA A 9 12.37 -31.24 -51.87
CA ALA A 9 13.28 -31.42 -50.75
C ALA A 9 13.14 -30.33 -49.64
N ARG A 10 12.50 -29.19 -49.94
CA ARG A 10 12.25 -28.11 -48.97
C ARG A 10 10.95 -28.26 -48.17
N ARG A 11 10.09 -29.24 -48.47
CA ARG A 11 8.80 -29.46 -47.77
C ARG A 11 8.80 -30.60 -46.75
N ALA A 12 9.94 -31.26 -46.51
CA ALA A 12 10.06 -32.37 -45.56
C ALA A 12 10.99 -32.07 -44.36
N ALA A 13 11.29 -30.80 -44.09
CA ALA A 13 11.89 -30.40 -42.82
C ALA A 13 10.76 -29.95 -41.87
N GLY A 14 10.27 -30.86 -41.03
CA GLY A 14 9.53 -30.47 -39.83
C GLY A 14 10.37 -29.48 -39.00
N PRO A 15 9.76 -28.65 -38.13
CA PRO A 15 10.49 -27.60 -37.44
C PRO A 15 11.60 -28.23 -36.60
N ALA A 16 12.84 -28.13 -37.09
CA ALA A 16 14.02 -28.44 -36.32
C ALA A 16 13.98 -27.53 -35.09
N SER A 17 13.79 -28.11 -33.91
CA SER A 17 13.85 -27.39 -32.65
C SER A 17 15.18 -26.66 -32.57
N SER A 18 15.16 -25.34 -32.60
CA SER A 18 16.35 -24.52 -32.42
C SER A 18 17.07 -24.89 -31.12
N PRO A 19 18.40 -24.94 -31.08
CA PRO A 19 19.12 -25.25 -29.85
C PRO A 19 18.80 -24.18 -28.80
N GLY A 20 18.17 -24.55 -27.69
CA GLY A 20 18.02 -23.67 -26.51
C GLY A 20 16.61 -23.17 -26.14
N TYR A 21 15.53 -23.54 -26.84
CA TYR A 21 14.17 -23.18 -26.39
C TYR A 21 13.69 -24.11 -25.26
N ARG A 22 13.40 -23.53 -24.09
CA ARG A 22 12.90 -24.22 -22.88
C ARG A 22 11.40 -23.93 -22.68
N PRO A 23 10.49 -24.70 -23.30
CA PRO A 23 9.03 -24.44 -23.22
C PRO A 23 8.48 -24.51 -21.80
N GLU A 24 9.12 -25.27 -20.91
CA GLU A 24 8.75 -25.39 -19.51
C GLU A 24 8.82 -24.05 -18.74
N LEU A 25 9.63 -23.08 -19.22
CA LEU A 25 9.70 -21.74 -18.62
C LEU A 25 8.40 -20.96 -18.83
N GLN A 26 7.76 -21.10 -20.00
CA GLN A 26 6.47 -20.48 -20.24
C GLN A 26 5.38 -21.14 -19.39
N GLY A 27 5.43 -22.46 -19.22
CA GLY A 27 4.52 -23.15 -18.31
C GLY A 27 4.68 -22.72 -16.86
N LEU A 28 5.90 -22.49 -16.39
CA LEU A 28 6.14 -22.01 -15.03
C LEU A 28 5.58 -20.58 -14.84
N ARG A 29 5.77 -19.69 -15.82
CA ARG A 29 5.14 -18.36 -15.84
C ARG A 29 3.62 -18.43 -15.85
N ALA A 30 3.05 -19.37 -16.61
CA ALA A 30 1.60 -19.61 -16.63
C ALA A 30 1.07 -20.07 -15.29
N LEU A 31 1.74 -21.04 -14.65
CA LEU A 31 1.37 -21.50 -13.32
C LEU A 31 1.42 -20.35 -12.30
N ALA A 32 2.49 -19.56 -12.34
CA ALA A 32 2.66 -18.41 -11.45
C ALA A 32 1.53 -17.37 -11.62
N VAL A 33 1.21 -16.92 -12.85
CA VAL A 33 0.14 -15.93 -13.04
C VAL A 33 -1.24 -16.50 -12.71
N VAL A 34 -1.52 -17.76 -13.03
CA VAL A 34 -2.80 -18.38 -12.69
C VAL A 34 -3.00 -18.43 -11.18
N LEU A 35 -1.95 -18.80 -10.43
CA LEU A 35 -2.00 -18.76 -8.97
C LEU A 35 -2.25 -17.34 -8.46
N VAL A 36 -1.56 -16.33 -8.99
CA VAL A 36 -1.81 -14.92 -8.60
C VAL A 36 -3.28 -14.54 -8.81
N VAL A 37 -3.79 -14.75 -10.01
CA VAL A 37 -5.16 -14.37 -10.40
C VAL A 37 -6.20 -15.09 -9.53
N VAL A 38 -6.08 -16.41 -9.35
CA VAL A 38 -7.02 -17.21 -8.56
C VAL A 38 -7.03 -16.76 -7.10
N TYR A 39 -5.85 -16.47 -6.54
CA TYR A 39 -5.73 -16.08 -5.14
C TYR A 39 -6.29 -14.68 -4.86
N HIS A 40 -6.06 -13.73 -5.77
CA HIS A 40 -6.68 -12.42 -5.68
C HIS A 40 -8.21 -12.50 -5.81
N VAL A 41 -8.72 -13.24 -6.79
CA VAL A 41 -10.16 -13.25 -7.11
C VAL A 41 -10.99 -14.03 -6.09
N TRP A 42 -10.54 -15.20 -5.61
CA TRP A 42 -11.40 -16.08 -4.79
C TRP A 42 -10.89 -16.37 -3.39
N VAL A 43 -9.59 -16.20 -3.14
CA VAL A 43 -9.00 -16.61 -1.86
C VAL A 43 -8.74 -15.40 -0.96
N ASN A 44 -8.84 -14.18 -1.50
CA ASN A 44 -8.47 -12.93 -0.85
C ASN A 44 -7.09 -13.03 -0.15
N ARG A 45 -6.13 -13.66 -0.85
CA ARG A 45 -4.78 -13.93 -0.36
C ARG A 45 -3.78 -13.69 -1.49
N VAL A 46 -2.49 -13.73 -1.15
CA VAL A 46 -1.40 -13.69 -2.12
C VAL A 46 -0.82 -15.09 -2.28
N SER A 47 -0.56 -15.51 -3.51
CA SER A 47 0.23 -16.71 -3.80
C SER A 47 1.69 -16.31 -4.04
N GLY A 48 2.68 -17.15 -3.75
CA GLY A 48 4.10 -16.83 -4.04
C GLY A 48 4.45 -16.77 -5.55
N GLY A 49 3.48 -16.56 -6.44
CA GLY A 49 3.69 -16.55 -7.89
C GLY A 49 4.52 -15.36 -8.38
N VAL A 50 4.46 -14.22 -7.70
CA VAL A 50 5.28 -13.04 -8.02
C VAL A 50 6.77 -13.35 -7.83
N ASP A 51 7.15 -14.01 -6.74
CA ASP A 51 8.53 -14.38 -6.44
C ASP A 51 9.09 -15.34 -7.52
N VAL A 52 8.23 -16.22 -8.07
CA VAL A 52 8.58 -17.06 -9.22
C VAL A 52 8.92 -16.21 -10.46
N PHE A 53 8.18 -15.12 -10.71
CA PHE A 53 8.50 -14.20 -11.81
C PHE A 53 9.84 -13.51 -11.62
N PHE A 54 10.23 -13.15 -10.39
CA PHE A 54 11.54 -12.55 -10.10
C PHE A 54 12.67 -13.55 -10.35
N VAL A 55 12.55 -14.79 -9.87
CA VAL A 55 13.52 -15.87 -10.13
C VAL A 55 13.65 -16.16 -11.62
N VAL A 56 12.54 -16.32 -12.36
CA VAL A 56 12.55 -16.59 -13.80
C VAL A 56 13.16 -15.42 -14.59
N SER A 57 12.87 -14.18 -14.19
CA SER A 57 13.45 -12.99 -14.82
C SER A 57 14.96 -12.90 -14.58
N GLY A 58 15.40 -13.17 -13.36
CA GLY A 58 16.81 -13.32 -13.00
C GLY A 58 17.53 -14.35 -13.86
N PHE A 59 16.92 -15.53 -14.02
CA PHE A 59 17.46 -16.62 -14.82
C PHE A 59 17.63 -16.23 -16.29
N LEU A 60 16.58 -15.69 -16.92
CA LEU A 60 16.60 -15.35 -18.34
C LEU A 60 17.53 -14.18 -18.64
N LEU A 61 17.43 -13.09 -17.88
CA LEU A 61 18.19 -11.86 -18.14
C LEU A 61 19.68 -12.07 -17.88
N THR A 62 20.05 -12.64 -16.73
CA THR A 62 21.46 -12.87 -16.38
C THR A 62 22.15 -13.75 -17.43
N GLY A 63 21.52 -14.86 -17.81
CA GLY A 63 22.08 -15.75 -18.83
C GLY A 63 22.27 -15.04 -20.18
N GLN A 64 21.32 -14.19 -20.59
CA GLN A 64 21.45 -13.40 -21.82
C GLN A 64 22.58 -12.37 -21.75
N LEU A 65 22.69 -11.63 -20.63
CA LEU A 65 23.69 -10.58 -20.44
C LEU A 65 25.10 -11.15 -20.35
N VAL A 66 25.32 -12.21 -19.57
CA VAL A 66 26.65 -12.83 -19.42
C VAL A 66 27.14 -13.40 -20.74
N ARG A 67 26.29 -14.13 -21.48
CA ARG A 67 26.66 -14.63 -22.81
C ARG A 67 26.99 -13.50 -23.78
N SER A 68 26.32 -12.36 -23.68
CA SER A 68 26.59 -11.17 -24.51
C SER A 68 27.92 -10.52 -24.14
N ALA A 69 28.19 -10.38 -22.83
CA ALA A 69 29.46 -9.89 -22.33
C ALA A 69 30.64 -10.79 -22.72
N GLU A 70 30.49 -12.11 -22.66
CA GLU A 70 31.50 -13.09 -23.11
C GLU A 70 31.82 -12.95 -24.61
N ARG A 71 30.83 -12.58 -25.44
CA ARG A 71 31.03 -12.30 -26.88
C ARG A 71 31.54 -10.89 -27.17
N GLY A 72 31.60 -10.01 -26.17
CA GLY A 72 31.96 -8.60 -26.34
C GLY A 72 30.90 -7.75 -27.04
N ASP A 73 29.65 -8.21 -27.13
CA ASP A 73 28.55 -7.52 -27.84
C ASP A 73 27.51 -6.89 -26.89
N LEU A 74 27.87 -6.69 -25.62
CA LEU A 74 26.98 -6.14 -24.59
C LEU A 74 26.67 -4.65 -24.83
N ASP A 75 25.47 -4.37 -25.35
CA ASP A 75 24.94 -3.02 -25.51
C ASP A 75 23.78 -2.77 -24.53
N VAL A 76 24.11 -2.09 -23.42
CA VAL A 76 23.17 -1.75 -22.34
C VAL A 76 22.06 -0.82 -22.84
N ARG A 77 22.41 0.20 -23.64
CA ARG A 77 21.43 1.19 -24.15
C ARG A 77 20.41 0.53 -25.05
N LYS A 78 20.86 -0.32 -25.96
CA LYS A 78 19.98 -1.08 -26.85
C LYS A 78 19.14 -2.09 -26.08
N ARG A 79 19.65 -2.67 -24.98
CA ARG A 79 18.86 -3.54 -24.10
C ARG A 79 17.72 -2.77 -23.43
N TRP A 80 18.01 -1.65 -22.78
CA TRP A 80 16.97 -0.83 -22.14
C TRP A 80 15.92 -0.35 -23.13
N SER A 81 16.34 0.15 -24.29
CA SER A 81 15.42 0.59 -25.34
C SER A 81 14.44 -0.52 -25.77
N ARG A 82 14.92 -1.75 -25.98
CA ARG A 82 14.05 -2.89 -26.33
C ARG A 82 13.14 -3.31 -25.18
N THR A 83 13.63 -3.28 -23.94
CA THR A 83 12.83 -3.66 -22.78
C THR A 83 11.70 -2.66 -22.56
N LEU A 84 12.00 -1.36 -22.55
CA LEU A 84 11.00 -0.32 -22.37
C LEU A 84 9.95 -0.35 -23.49
N ALA A 85 10.38 -0.42 -24.75
CA ALA A 85 9.48 -0.51 -25.90
C ALA A 85 8.58 -1.76 -25.90
N ARG A 86 8.94 -2.80 -25.13
CA ARG A 86 8.12 -4.01 -24.95
C ARG A 86 7.11 -3.86 -23.82
N LEU A 87 7.48 -3.22 -22.72
CA LEU A 87 6.66 -3.15 -21.49
C LEU A 87 5.68 -1.97 -21.53
N THR A 88 6.18 -0.77 -21.82
CA THR A 88 5.40 0.46 -21.64
C THR A 88 4.12 0.56 -22.47
N PRO A 89 3.98 -0.01 -23.69
CA PRO A 89 2.75 0.14 -24.46
C PRO A 89 1.56 -0.58 -23.85
N ALA A 90 1.73 -1.81 -23.37
CA ALA A 90 0.67 -2.56 -22.70
C ALA A 90 0.36 -1.95 -21.32
N THR A 91 1.39 -1.56 -20.56
CA THR A 91 1.21 -0.81 -19.30
C THR A 91 0.41 0.47 -19.51
N ALA A 92 0.75 1.29 -20.50
CA ALA A 92 0.04 2.54 -20.75
C ALA A 92 -1.41 2.29 -21.20
N LEU A 93 -1.65 1.29 -22.06
CA LEU A 93 -3.01 0.91 -22.44
C LEU A 93 -3.87 0.57 -21.21
N VAL A 94 -3.35 -0.29 -20.34
CA VAL A 94 -4.09 -0.71 -19.14
C VAL A 94 -4.30 0.47 -18.21
N LEU A 95 -3.23 1.19 -17.82
CA LEU A 95 -3.33 2.32 -16.89
C LEU A 95 -4.30 3.41 -17.38
N ILE A 96 -4.26 3.77 -18.67
CA ILE A 96 -5.19 4.78 -19.22
C ILE A 96 -6.62 4.24 -19.21
N SER A 97 -6.83 2.99 -19.62
CA SER A 97 -8.18 2.40 -19.67
C SER A 97 -8.78 2.27 -18.27
N THR A 98 -7.96 1.86 -17.30
CA THR A 98 -8.39 1.67 -15.91
C THR A 98 -8.56 2.98 -15.19
N ALA A 99 -7.69 3.99 -15.42
CA ALA A 99 -7.87 5.33 -14.89
C ALA A 99 -9.15 5.97 -15.43
N ALA A 100 -9.42 5.83 -16.73
CA ALA A 100 -10.65 6.33 -17.34
C ALA A 100 -11.89 5.68 -16.70
N LEU A 101 -11.88 4.35 -16.49
CA LEU A 101 -13.00 3.65 -15.85
C LEU A 101 -13.13 4.01 -14.36
N ALA A 102 -12.00 4.10 -13.65
CA ALA A 102 -11.94 4.43 -12.24
C ALA A 102 -12.46 5.85 -11.94
N ALA A 103 -12.21 6.82 -12.82
CA ALA A 103 -12.75 8.16 -12.68
C ALA A 103 -14.30 8.23 -12.69
N PHE A 104 -14.99 7.18 -13.14
CA PHE A 104 -16.46 7.08 -13.10
C PHE A 104 -16.99 6.13 -12.04
N VAL A 105 -16.16 5.21 -11.54
CA VAL A 105 -16.58 4.11 -10.66
C VAL A 105 -16.11 4.31 -9.22
N LEU A 106 -14.90 4.84 -9.03
CA LEU A 106 -14.36 5.05 -7.70
C LEU A 106 -14.95 6.32 -7.07
N PRO A 107 -15.28 6.27 -5.77
CA PRO A 107 -15.54 7.47 -4.97
C PRO A 107 -14.42 8.50 -5.14
N GLU A 108 -14.81 9.77 -5.13
CA GLU A 108 -13.97 10.93 -5.34
C GLU A 108 -12.84 11.04 -4.31
N GLY A 109 -13.09 10.60 -3.07
CA GLY A 109 -12.11 10.63 -1.98
C GLY A 109 -10.89 9.76 -2.25
N ARG A 110 -10.98 8.82 -3.20
CA ARG A 110 -9.91 7.91 -3.57
C ARG A 110 -9.13 8.37 -4.80
N TRP A 111 -9.54 9.46 -5.44
CA TRP A 111 -8.94 9.92 -6.69
C TRP A 111 -7.50 10.39 -6.48
N SER A 112 -7.24 11.17 -5.43
CA SER A 112 -5.90 11.68 -5.09
C SER A 112 -4.89 10.54 -4.97
N GLN A 113 -5.16 9.56 -4.10
CA GLN A 113 -4.35 8.35 -3.94
C GLN A 113 -4.17 7.60 -5.27
N THR A 114 -5.27 7.32 -5.98
CA THR A 114 -5.24 6.53 -7.22
C THR A 114 -4.42 7.21 -8.32
N VAL A 115 -4.51 8.53 -8.45
CA VAL A 115 -3.72 9.30 -9.42
C VAL A 115 -2.23 9.21 -9.11
N ARG A 116 -1.82 9.34 -7.83
CA ARG A 116 -0.41 9.19 -7.42
C ARG A 116 0.12 7.81 -7.81
N GLU A 117 -0.61 6.75 -7.48
CA GLU A 117 -0.24 5.36 -7.80
C GLU A 117 -0.23 5.08 -9.32
N VAL A 118 -1.17 5.63 -10.10
CA VAL A 118 -1.13 5.52 -11.58
C VAL A 118 0.14 6.15 -12.16
N VAL A 119 0.54 7.32 -11.66
CA VAL A 119 1.78 7.99 -12.09
C VAL A 119 3.01 7.20 -11.63
N ALA A 120 3.06 6.76 -10.37
CA ALA A 120 4.15 5.95 -9.85
C ALA A 120 4.31 4.64 -10.63
N SER A 121 3.21 3.97 -10.96
CA SER A 121 3.16 2.79 -11.81
C SER A 121 3.69 3.03 -13.22
N ALA A 122 3.36 4.17 -13.85
CA ALA A 122 3.87 4.55 -15.17
C ALA A 122 5.40 4.78 -15.18
N LEU A 123 5.96 5.17 -14.04
CA LEU A 123 7.38 5.42 -13.81
C LEU A 123 8.13 4.21 -13.25
N PHE A 124 7.46 3.07 -13.01
CA PHE A 124 8.00 1.90 -12.31
C PHE A 124 8.52 2.22 -10.90
N LEU A 125 7.79 3.08 -10.17
CA LEU A 125 8.05 3.50 -8.79
C LEU A 125 6.90 3.16 -7.83
N GLU A 126 5.90 2.40 -8.28
CA GLU A 126 4.71 2.05 -7.47
C GLU A 126 5.07 1.42 -6.13
N ASN A 127 6.08 0.54 -6.12
CA ASN A 127 6.51 -0.10 -4.89
C ASN A 127 7.12 0.89 -3.89
N TRP A 128 7.67 2.02 -4.34
CA TRP A 128 8.16 3.06 -3.45
C TRP A 128 7.06 3.99 -2.98
N GLN A 129 6.04 4.25 -3.82
CA GLN A 129 4.82 4.94 -3.41
C GLN A 129 4.14 4.17 -2.28
N LEU A 130 3.87 2.87 -2.47
CA LEU A 130 3.27 2.02 -1.45
C LEU A 130 4.16 1.82 -0.22
N ALA A 131 5.48 1.80 -0.38
CA ALA A 131 6.40 1.77 0.75
C ALA A 131 6.30 3.05 1.60
N ALA A 132 6.21 4.22 0.96
CA ALA A 132 5.99 5.49 1.64
C ALA A 132 4.62 5.50 2.34
N ASP A 133 3.57 5.08 1.63
CA ASP A 133 2.21 4.98 2.18
C ASP A 133 2.10 3.97 3.33
N SER A 134 2.97 2.94 3.37
CA SER A 134 2.98 1.95 4.45
C SER A 134 3.59 2.45 5.77
N VAL A 135 4.46 3.46 5.70
CA VAL A 135 5.07 4.10 6.88
C VAL A 135 4.38 5.41 7.24
N ASP A 136 3.69 6.03 6.28
CA ASP A 136 2.81 7.16 6.51
C ASP A 136 1.50 6.68 7.16
N TYR A 137 1.27 7.09 8.40
CA TYR A 137 0.06 6.70 9.12
C TYR A 137 -1.22 7.20 8.45
N ALA A 138 -1.22 8.43 7.92
CA ALA A 138 -2.41 9.00 7.28
C ALA A 138 -2.85 8.16 6.05
N ALA A 139 -1.92 7.42 5.47
CA ALA A 139 -2.13 6.52 4.35
C ALA A 139 -2.28 5.03 4.76
N ARG A 140 -2.17 4.65 6.03
CA ARG A 140 -2.22 3.23 6.48
C ARG A 140 -3.59 2.57 6.31
N ASN A 141 -4.67 3.36 6.30
CA ASN A 141 -6.02 2.89 6.02
C ASN A 141 -6.37 2.88 4.52
N ASN A 142 -5.40 3.19 3.65
CA ASN A 142 -5.61 3.16 2.22
C ASN A 142 -6.06 1.76 1.77
N VAL A 143 -7.21 1.72 1.13
CA VAL A 143 -7.68 0.51 0.47
C VAL A 143 -6.90 0.31 -0.81
N ALA A 144 -6.82 -0.96 -1.22
CA ALA A 144 -6.21 -1.38 -2.46
C ALA A 144 -6.68 -0.56 -3.68
N SER A 145 -5.77 0.20 -4.29
CA SER A 145 -6.06 0.95 -5.50
C SER A 145 -6.13 0.04 -6.74
N ILE A 146 -6.63 0.59 -7.84
CA ILE A 146 -6.60 -0.08 -9.16
C ILE A 146 -5.16 -0.32 -9.68
N ALA A 147 -4.17 0.40 -9.18
CA ALA A 147 -2.79 0.34 -9.61
C ALA A 147 -1.89 -0.47 -8.67
N GLN A 148 -2.30 -0.75 -7.44
CA GLN A 148 -1.45 -1.36 -6.40
C GLN A 148 -0.62 -2.57 -6.89
N HIS A 149 -1.20 -3.52 -7.63
CA HIS A 149 -0.49 -4.70 -8.15
C HIS A 149 0.74 -4.38 -9.04
N PHE A 150 0.88 -3.14 -9.54
CA PHE A 150 2.07 -2.69 -10.28
C PHE A 150 3.33 -2.58 -9.41
N TRP A 151 3.23 -2.71 -8.08
CA TRP A 151 4.40 -2.74 -7.20
C TRP A 151 5.45 -3.78 -7.66
N SER A 152 5.00 -5.00 -7.98
CA SER A 152 5.92 -6.07 -8.37
C SER A 152 6.53 -5.83 -9.76
N LEU A 153 5.75 -5.22 -10.65
CA LEU A 153 6.21 -4.77 -11.96
C LEU A 153 7.23 -3.65 -11.85
N SER A 154 7.07 -2.74 -10.89
CA SER A 154 8.01 -1.65 -10.59
C SER A 154 9.35 -2.19 -10.13
N VAL A 155 9.36 -3.13 -9.17
CA VAL A 155 10.57 -3.86 -8.76
C VAL A 155 11.24 -4.56 -9.95
N GLN A 156 10.47 -5.24 -10.80
CA GLN A 156 11.00 -5.90 -11.99
C GLN A 156 11.52 -4.91 -13.04
N GLY A 157 10.86 -3.75 -13.20
CA GLY A 157 11.30 -2.66 -14.07
C GLY A 157 12.63 -2.07 -13.62
N GLN A 158 12.78 -1.80 -12.32
CA GLN A 158 14.04 -1.35 -11.71
C GLN A 158 15.14 -2.40 -11.89
N PHE A 159 14.83 -3.68 -11.70
CA PHE A 159 15.76 -4.78 -12.02
C PHE A 159 16.21 -4.74 -13.49
N PHE A 160 15.31 -4.53 -14.45
CA PHE A 160 15.68 -4.43 -15.87
C PHE A 160 16.58 -3.24 -16.19
N LEU A 161 16.58 -2.18 -15.37
CA LEU A 161 17.49 -1.06 -15.47
C LEU A 161 18.84 -1.38 -14.82
N LEU A 162 18.83 -1.86 -13.57
CA LEU A 162 20.02 -2.06 -12.74
C LEU A 162 20.88 -3.25 -13.20
N TRP A 163 20.27 -4.38 -13.58
CA TRP A 163 21.03 -5.61 -13.87
C TRP A 163 21.95 -5.52 -15.08
N PRO A 164 21.55 -4.95 -16.23
CA PRO A 164 22.46 -4.73 -17.35
C PRO A 164 23.66 -3.87 -16.97
N LEU A 165 23.48 -2.86 -16.11
CA LEU A 165 24.57 -2.01 -15.63
C LEU A 165 25.51 -2.81 -14.72
N LEU A 166 24.97 -3.58 -13.77
CA LEU A 166 25.76 -4.44 -12.88
C LEU A 166 26.67 -5.39 -13.69
N ILE A 167 26.10 -6.11 -14.66
CA ILE A 167 26.88 -7.04 -15.50
C ILE A 167 27.89 -6.30 -16.37
N ALA A 168 27.54 -5.12 -16.91
CA ALA A 168 28.48 -4.31 -17.68
C ALA A 168 29.66 -3.82 -16.85
N LEU A 169 29.44 -3.40 -15.60
CA LEU A 169 30.49 -2.99 -14.68
C LEU A 169 31.43 -4.16 -14.35
N VAL A 170 30.88 -5.35 -14.07
CA VAL A 170 31.70 -6.56 -13.85
C VAL A 170 32.48 -6.93 -15.12
N ALA A 171 31.87 -6.84 -16.30
CA ALA A 171 32.55 -7.07 -17.57
C ALA A 171 33.69 -6.08 -17.83
N LEU A 172 33.47 -4.79 -17.51
CA LEU A 172 34.48 -3.75 -17.63
C LEU A 172 35.66 -3.96 -16.66
N ALA A 173 35.37 -4.41 -15.44
CA ALA A 173 36.39 -4.78 -14.45
C ALA A 173 37.20 -6.01 -14.90
N CYS A 174 36.55 -6.97 -15.58
CA CYS A 174 37.20 -8.17 -16.11
C CYS A 174 37.80 -8.01 -17.52
N ARG A 175 37.85 -6.78 -18.07
CA ARG A 175 38.26 -6.57 -19.48
C ARG A 175 39.64 -7.13 -19.82
N GLN A 176 40.56 -7.13 -18.85
CA GLN A 176 41.93 -7.64 -18.99
C GLN A 176 42.04 -9.15 -18.72
N ALA A 177 41.00 -9.76 -18.13
CA ALA A 177 40.93 -11.19 -17.86
C ALA A 177 39.53 -11.74 -18.16
N PRO A 178 39.09 -11.80 -19.44
CA PRO A 178 37.74 -12.24 -19.81
C PRO A 178 37.38 -13.64 -19.30
N ALA A 179 38.36 -14.53 -19.14
CA ALA A 179 38.18 -15.86 -18.56
C ALA A 179 37.65 -15.83 -17.11
N ARG A 180 37.84 -14.72 -16.39
CA ARG A 180 37.35 -14.52 -15.01
C ARG A 180 35.93 -13.96 -14.96
N LEU A 181 35.38 -13.46 -16.07
CA LEU A 181 34.08 -12.80 -16.11
C LEU A 181 32.98 -13.60 -15.41
N ARG A 182 32.81 -14.87 -15.79
CA ARG A 182 31.76 -15.73 -15.23
C ARG A 182 31.95 -15.99 -13.74
N HIS A 183 33.20 -16.10 -13.28
CA HIS A 183 33.52 -16.25 -11.87
C HIS A 183 33.21 -14.97 -11.09
N SER A 184 33.65 -13.82 -11.60
CA SER A 184 33.36 -12.50 -10.99
C SER A 184 31.86 -12.21 -10.92
N VAL A 185 31.10 -12.48 -11.99
CA VAL A 185 29.63 -12.35 -11.96
C VAL A 185 29.03 -13.28 -10.91
N THR A 186 29.53 -14.52 -10.79
CA THR A 186 29.04 -15.45 -9.76
C THR A 186 29.25 -14.89 -8.35
N LEU A 187 30.45 -14.37 -8.04
CA LEU A 187 30.74 -13.76 -6.74
C LEU A 187 29.88 -12.53 -6.48
N THR A 188 29.68 -11.67 -7.49
CA THR A 188 28.79 -10.51 -7.38
C THR A 188 27.35 -10.93 -7.08
N LEU A 189 26.82 -11.94 -7.79
CA LEU A 189 25.46 -12.44 -7.55
C LEU A 189 25.31 -13.12 -6.20
N LEU A 190 26.33 -13.83 -5.71
CA LEU A 190 26.33 -14.38 -4.35
C LEU A 190 26.32 -13.27 -3.30
N GLY A 191 27.09 -12.20 -3.50
CA GLY A 191 27.07 -11.02 -2.64
C GLY A 191 25.71 -10.34 -2.61
N VAL A 192 25.10 -10.11 -3.78
CA VAL A 192 23.74 -9.54 -3.88
C VAL A 192 22.71 -10.47 -3.21
N PHE A 193 22.78 -11.78 -3.46
CA PHE A 193 21.89 -12.76 -2.84
C PHE A 193 21.97 -12.70 -1.31
N ALA A 194 23.17 -12.77 -0.74
CA ALA A 194 23.36 -12.77 0.70
C ALA A 194 22.95 -11.43 1.33
N ALA A 195 23.42 -10.30 0.80
CA ALA A 195 23.12 -8.99 1.36
C ALA A 195 21.63 -8.65 1.28
N SER A 196 20.99 -8.92 0.14
CA SER A 196 19.56 -8.66 -0.04
C SER A 196 18.68 -9.59 0.80
N LEU A 197 19.06 -10.87 0.98
CA LEU A 197 18.30 -11.80 1.82
C LEU A 197 18.43 -11.45 3.31
N ILE A 198 19.64 -11.09 3.78
CA ILE A 198 19.85 -10.66 5.16
C ILE A 198 19.02 -9.41 5.44
N TYR A 199 19.13 -8.38 4.59
CA TYR A 199 18.35 -7.16 4.72
C TYR A 199 16.84 -7.42 4.63
N SER A 200 16.41 -8.35 3.79
CA SER A 200 15.02 -8.79 3.71
C SER A 200 14.52 -9.35 5.04
N ILE A 201 15.31 -10.21 5.71
CA ILE A 201 14.94 -10.80 6.99
C ILE A 201 14.89 -9.73 8.09
N GLU A 202 15.94 -8.91 8.19
CA GLU A 202 16.04 -7.86 9.22
C GLU A 202 14.88 -6.86 9.10
N LEU A 203 14.62 -6.35 7.89
CA LEU A 203 13.54 -5.38 7.68
C LEU A 203 12.16 -6.01 7.83
N THR A 204 11.98 -7.30 7.51
CA THR A 204 10.70 -7.99 7.75
C THR A 204 10.39 -8.10 9.24
N ILE A 205 11.42 -8.31 10.06
CA ILE A 205 11.27 -8.39 11.52
C ILE A 205 10.96 -7.01 12.12
N SER A 206 11.57 -5.94 11.61
CA SER A 206 11.38 -4.60 12.17
C SER A 206 10.19 -3.84 11.58
N ASN A 207 9.88 -4.01 10.30
CA ASN A 207 8.79 -3.34 9.60
C ASN A 207 8.39 -4.14 8.34
N GLN A 208 7.52 -5.14 8.51
CA GLN A 208 7.08 -6.01 7.42
C GLN A 208 6.39 -5.28 6.26
N PRO A 209 5.48 -4.30 6.48
CA PRO A 209 4.84 -3.57 5.38
C PRO A 209 5.86 -2.85 4.48
N LEU A 210 6.84 -2.16 5.08
CA LEU A 210 7.92 -1.53 4.33
C LEU A 210 8.77 -2.58 3.61
N ALA A 211 9.14 -3.67 4.31
CA ALA A 211 9.93 -4.76 3.73
C ALA A 211 9.25 -5.38 2.50
N TYR A 212 7.91 -5.47 2.51
CA TYR A 212 7.12 -6.07 1.44
C TYR A 212 7.33 -5.38 0.10
N PHE A 213 7.31 -4.04 0.08
CA PHE A 213 7.43 -3.25 -1.14
C PHE A 213 8.86 -2.77 -1.46
N HIS A 214 9.79 -2.86 -0.51
CA HIS A 214 11.14 -2.34 -0.69
C HIS A 214 11.96 -3.13 -1.72
N THR A 215 12.55 -2.45 -2.72
CA THR A 215 13.27 -3.14 -3.82
C THR A 215 14.45 -3.97 -3.32
N LEU A 216 15.22 -3.47 -2.34
CA LEU A 216 16.42 -4.17 -1.84
C LEU A 216 16.11 -5.46 -1.09
N THR A 217 14.90 -5.68 -0.60
CA THR A 217 14.51 -6.93 0.06
C THR A 217 14.15 -8.04 -0.94
N ARG A 218 14.08 -7.71 -2.24
CA ARG A 218 13.67 -8.61 -3.33
C ARG A 218 14.78 -8.98 -4.32
N LEU A 219 15.92 -8.26 -4.30
CA LEU A 219 17.01 -8.47 -5.25
C LEU A 219 17.62 -9.88 -5.19
N TRP A 220 17.59 -10.54 -4.03
CA TRP A 220 18.09 -11.89 -3.85
C TRP A 220 17.36 -12.92 -4.71
N GLU A 221 16.06 -12.72 -5.00
CA GLU A 221 15.25 -13.62 -5.83
C GLU A 221 15.75 -13.62 -7.28
N PHE A 222 16.05 -12.43 -7.80
CA PHE A 222 16.66 -12.28 -9.13
C PHE A 222 18.09 -12.85 -9.17
N ALA A 223 18.87 -12.64 -8.09
CA ALA A 223 20.22 -13.19 -7.97
C ALA A 223 20.20 -14.72 -7.95
N LEU A 224 19.25 -15.34 -7.24
CA LEU A 224 19.02 -16.79 -7.24
C LEU A 224 18.77 -17.30 -8.67
N GLY A 225 17.85 -16.65 -9.40
CA GLY A 225 17.62 -16.93 -10.81
C GLY A 225 18.89 -16.85 -11.65
N GLY A 226 19.68 -15.78 -11.47
CA GLY A 226 20.94 -15.58 -12.17
C GLY A 226 21.99 -16.65 -11.87
N LEU A 227 22.12 -17.07 -10.61
CA LEU A 227 23.01 -18.17 -10.20
C LEU A 227 22.58 -19.49 -10.84
N LEU A 228 21.29 -19.78 -10.87
CA LEU A 228 20.73 -20.95 -11.57
C LEU A 228 21.02 -20.90 -13.08
N ALA A 229 21.00 -19.72 -13.71
CA ALA A 229 21.34 -19.60 -15.12
C ALA A 229 22.82 -19.85 -15.42
N LEU A 230 23.71 -19.57 -14.48
CA LEU A 230 25.15 -19.77 -14.65
C LEU A 230 25.62 -21.17 -14.29
N HIS A 231 24.97 -21.81 -13.31
CA HIS A 231 25.45 -23.07 -12.72
C HIS A 231 24.43 -24.21 -12.76
N GLY A 232 23.18 -23.96 -13.13
CA GLY A 232 22.13 -24.98 -13.16
C GLY A 232 22.47 -26.19 -14.03
N ASP A 233 23.11 -25.96 -15.18
CA ASP A 233 23.54 -27.04 -16.09
C ASP A 233 24.67 -27.92 -15.51
N ARG A 234 25.36 -27.47 -14.45
CA ARG A 234 26.37 -28.27 -13.75
C ARG A 234 25.75 -29.27 -12.79
N VAL A 235 24.49 -29.08 -12.40
CA VAL A 235 23.77 -29.95 -11.49
C VAL A 235 23.22 -31.14 -12.29
N VAL A 236 23.94 -32.26 -12.26
CA VAL A 236 23.52 -33.47 -12.97
C VAL A 236 22.56 -34.28 -12.10
N LEU A 237 21.27 -34.18 -12.39
CA LEU A 237 20.23 -34.96 -11.73
C LEU A 237 19.86 -36.20 -12.54
N THR A 238 19.66 -37.33 -11.86
CA THR A 238 19.10 -38.53 -12.49
C THR A 238 17.69 -38.25 -13.01
N ARG A 239 17.23 -38.99 -14.03
CA ARG A 239 15.87 -38.82 -14.57
C ARG A 239 14.79 -38.91 -13.49
N ARG A 240 14.92 -39.82 -12.53
CA ARG A 240 13.99 -39.96 -11.39
C ARG A 240 14.01 -38.72 -10.50
N ALA A 241 15.20 -38.23 -10.15
CA ALA A 241 15.35 -37.01 -9.35
C ALA A 241 14.77 -35.78 -10.05
N ARG A 242 14.92 -35.66 -11.38
CA ARG A 242 14.33 -34.56 -12.16
C ARG A 242 12.79 -34.59 -12.16
N VAL A 243 12.20 -35.78 -12.29
CA VAL A 243 10.73 -35.94 -12.20
C VAL A 243 10.24 -35.58 -10.80
N ALA A 244 10.91 -36.08 -9.75
CA ALA A 244 10.57 -35.74 -8.37
C ALA A 244 10.69 -34.23 -8.12
N ALA A 245 11.83 -33.62 -8.45
CA ALA A 245 12.06 -32.18 -8.30
C ALA A 245 11.00 -31.34 -9.02
N GLY A 246 10.63 -31.73 -10.25
CA GLY A 246 9.59 -31.03 -11.02
C GLY A 246 8.23 -31.05 -10.33
N TRP A 247 7.79 -32.21 -9.83
CA TRP A 247 6.51 -32.32 -9.12
C TRP A 247 6.56 -31.69 -7.73
N THR A 248 7.65 -31.86 -6.98
CA THR A 248 7.84 -31.18 -5.68
C THR A 248 7.78 -29.67 -5.85
N GLY A 249 8.42 -29.12 -6.89
CA GLY A 249 8.34 -27.69 -7.18
C GLY A 249 6.93 -27.24 -7.57
N VAL A 250 6.22 -27.97 -8.44
CA VAL A 250 4.85 -27.61 -8.83
C VAL A 250 3.87 -27.71 -7.66
N LEU A 251 3.84 -28.83 -6.94
CA LEU A 251 2.93 -29.04 -5.82
C LEU A 251 3.27 -28.12 -4.65
N GLY A 252 4.56 -27.91 -4.37
CA GLY A 252 5.02 -26.98 -3.34
C GLY A 252 4.61 -25.54 -3.64
N LEU A 253 4.65 -25.11 -4.91
CA LEU A 253 4.20 -23.78 -5.31
C LEU A 253 2.68 -23.62 -5.13
N VAL A 254 1.89 -24.62 -5.53
CA VAL A 254 0.43 -24.61 -5.33
C VAL A 254 0.07 -24.59 -3.84
N ALA A 255 0.80 -25.34 -3.01
CA ALA A 255 0.58 -25.40 -1.57
C ALA A 255 1.00 -24.11 -0.84
N CYS A 256 1.98 -23.36 -1.36
CA CYS A 256 2.55 -22.18 -0.70
C CYS A 256 1.48 -21.16 -0.29
N GLY A 257 0.63 -20.74 -1.22
CA GLY A 257 -0.42 -19.74 -0.91
C GLY A 257 -1.51 -20.29 0.01
N ALA A 258 -1.74 -21.61 0.01
CA ALA A 258 -2.80 -22.23 0.79
C ALA A 258 -2.41 -22.36 2.27
N LEU A 259 -1.12 -22.63 2.52
CA LEU A 259 -0.60 -22.95 3.85
C LEU A 259 0.01 -21.73 4.57
N ILE A 260 0.39 -20.68 3.85
CA ILE A 260 1.11 -19.54 4.41
C ILE A 260 0.33 -18.25 4.11
N PRO A 261 0.06 -17.38 5.11
CA PRO A 261 -0.52 -16.07 4.89
C PRO A 261 0.54 -15.12 4.29
N VAL A 262 0.78 -15.25 2.99
CA VAL A 262 1.87 -14.56 2.26
C VAL A 262 1.87 -13.05 2.49
N ALA A 263 0.70 -12.42 2.61
CA ALA A 263 0.60 -10.96 2.78
C ALA A 263 1.26 -10.45 4.07
N THR A 264 1.27 -11.24 5.15
CA THR A 264 1.75 -10.79 6.47
C THR A 264 3.12 -11.34 6.85
N VAL A 265 3.59 -12.39 6.18
CA VAL A 265 4.86 -13.07 6.53
C VAL A 265 5.94 -12.97 5.45
N PHE A 266 5.63 -12.39 4.28
CA PHE A 266 6.62 -12.13 3.25
C PHE A 266 7.16 -10.71 3.41
N PRO A 267 8.42 -10.40 3.05
CA PRO A 267 9.43 -11.29 2.45
C PRO A 267 10.19 -12.09 3.52
N GLY A 268 11.52 -12.00 3.59
CA GLY A 268 12.31 -12.77 4.56
C GLY A 268 12.32 -14.27 4.27
N ILE A 269 12.38 -15.09 5.34
CA ILE A 269 12.61 -16.53 5.24
C ILE A 269 11.45 -17.24 4.52
N ALA A 270 10.21 -16.78 4.71
CA ALA A 270 9.03 -17.42 4.12
C ALA A 270 9.07 -17.43 2.58
N ALA A 271 9.63 -16.38 1.97
CA ALA A 271 9.78 -16.27 0.52
C ALA A 271 10.80 -17.27 -0.08
N LEU A 272 11.62 -17.94 0.74
CA LEU A 272 12.47 -19.06 0.28
C LEU A 272 11.65 -20.24 -0.24
N TRP A 273 10.40 -20.41 0.23
CA TRP A 273 9.53 -21.51 -0.18
C TRP A 273 9.19 -21.46 -1.68
N PRO A 274 8.48 -20.42 -2.20
CA PRO A 274 8.10 -20.38 -3.61
C PRO A 274 9.31 -20.26 -4.54
N THR A 275 10.37 -19.58 -4.11
CA THR A 275 11.60 -19.41 -4.88
C THR A 275 12.39 -20.73 -5.01
N THR A 276 12.44 -21.54 -3.95
CA THR A 276 13.00 -22.90 -4.00
C THR A 276 12.15 -23.81 -4.89
N CYS A 277 10.83 -23.70 -4.82
CA CYS A 277 9.93 -24.43 -5.71
C CYS A 277 10.22 -24.10 -7.18
N ALA A 278 10.38 -22.82 -7.52
CA ALA A 278 10.78 -22.38 -8.85
C ALA A 278 12.15 -22.94 -9.24
N ALA A 279 13.14 -22.89 -8.34
CA ALA A 279 14.47 -23.44 -8.57
C ALA A 279 14.42 -24.95 -8.90
N LEU A 280 13.62 -25.73 -8.17
CA LEU A 280 13.43 -27.15 -8.42
C LEU A 280 12.82 -27.42 -9.81
N VAL A 281 11.82 -26.63 -10.22
CA VAL A 281 11.24 -26.74 -11.59
C VAL A 281 12.28 -26.39 -12.66
N LEU A 282 13.08 -25.34 -12.44
CA LEU A 282 14.13 -24.91 -13.37
C LEU A 282 15.24 -25.97 -13.54
N LEU A 283 15.68 -26.58 -12.43
CA LEU A 283 16.66 -27.67 -12.39
C LEU A 283 16.10 -28.97 -12.97
N ALA A 284 14.82 -29.26 -12.73
CA ALA A 284 14.14 -30.41 -13.31
C ALA A 284 14.18 -30.37 -14.84
N GLY A 285 13.90 -29.21 -15.46
CA GLY A 285 13.92 -29.01 -16.90
C GLY A 285 13.21 -30.10 -17.71
N ARG A 286 13.66 -30.37 -18.95
CA ARG A 286 13.06 -31.42 -19.79
C ARG A 286 13.47 -32.81 -19.35
N THR A 287 12.55 -33.55 -18.72
CA THR A 287 12.83 -34.86 -18.12
C THR A 287 12.77 -36.02 -19.13
N GLY A 288 12.02 -35.82 -20.23
CA GLY A 288 11.72 -36.89 -21.20
C GLY A 288 10.90 -38.03 -20.59
N ALA A 289 10.31 -37.84 -19.40
CA ALA A 289 9.46 -38.82 -18.74
C ALA A 289 8.01 -38.68 -19.17
N ALA A 290 7.29 -39.82 -19.20
CA ALA A 290 5.88 -39.81 -19.57
C ALA A 290 5.03 -39.02 -18.56
N PHE A 291 5.46 -39.05 -17.30
CA PHE A 291 4.81 -38.44 -16.13
C PHE A 291 5.60 -37.26 -15.55
N GLY A 292 6.48 -36.62 -16.33
CA GLY A 292 7.21 -35.45 -15.85
C GLY A 292 6.33 -34.21 -15.80
N ALA A 293 6.48 -33.39 -14.75
CA ALA A 293 5.78 -32.11 -14.64
C ALA A 293 6.06 -31.18 -15.85
N ASP A 294 7.22 -31.34 -16.51
CA ASP A 294 7.59 -30.62 -17.72
C ASP A 294 6.63 -30.87 -18.89
N ARG A 295 5.91 -32.00 -18.94
CA ARG A 295 4.87 -32.22 -19.97
C ARG A 295 3.64 -31.35 -19.77
N LEU A 296 3.21 -31.17 -18.53
CA LEU A 296 2.11 -30.28 -18.19
C LEU A 296 2.50 -28.83 -18.52
N LEU A 297 3.68 -28.41 -18.06
CA LEU A 297 4.20 -27.07 -18.26
C LEU A 297 4.53 -26.76 -19.73
N ALA A 298 4.96 -27.73 -20.51
CA ALA A 298 5.22 -27.55 -21.96
C ALA A 298 3.96 -27.69 -22.83
N GLY A 299 2.78 -27.94 -22.23
CA GLY A 299 1.50 -28.04 -22.92
C GLY A 299 1.17 -26.80 -23.75
N ARG A 300 0.32 -26.94 -24.77
CA ARG A 300 -0.06 -25.80 -25.65
C ARG A 300 -0.74 -24.68 -24.86
N VAL A 301 -1.69 -25.05 -23.99
CA VAL A 301 -2.42 -24.10 -23.14
C VAL A 301 -1.49 -23.39 -22.17
N ALA A 302 -0.64 -24.15 -21.45
CA ALA A 302 0.33 -23.58 -20.52
C ALA A 302 1.31 -22.62 -21.21
N ARG A 303 1.77 -22.95 -22.42
CA ARG A 303 2.63 -22.03 -23.18
C ARG A 303 1.91 -20.75 -23.58
N TYR A 304 0.68 -20.85 -24.09
CA TYR A 304 -0.09 -19.67 -24.47
C TYR A 304 -0.41 -18.77 -23.26
N LEU A 305 -0.83 -19.36 -22.14
CA LEU A 305 -1.01 -18.62 -20.89
C LEU A 305 0.29 -17.95 -20.41
N GLY A 306 1.43 -18.62 -20.62
CA GLY A 306 2.75 -18.04 -20.34
C GLY A 306 3.13 -16.90 -21.29
N ASP A 307 2.67 -16.94 -22.54
CA ASP A 307 2.86 -15.88 -23.53
C ASP A 307 2.04 -14.63 -23.17
N ILE A 308 0.77 -14.80 -22.77
CA ILE A 308 -0.11 -13.69 -22.36
C ILE A 308 0.03 -13.30 -20.88
N SER A 309 0.94 -13.93 -20.12
CA SER A 309 1.00 -13.81 -18.66
C SER A 309 1.18 -12.37 -18.18
N TYR A 310 1.88 -11.55 -18.97
CA TYR A 310 2.13 -10.15 -18.64
C TYR A 310 0.84 -9.33 -18.75
N ALA A 311 0.17 -9.35 -19.90
CA ALA A 311 -1.11 -8.66 -20.06
C ALA A 311 -2.20 -9.19 -19.12
N LEU A 312 -2.22 -10.49 -18.81
CA LEU A 312 -3.14 -11.07 -17.83
C LEU A 312 -2.89 -10.50 -16.42
N TYR A 313 -1.63 -10.39 -16.03
CA TYR A 313 -1.27 -9.76 -14.77
C TYR A 313 -1.71 -8.29 -14.72
N LEU A 314 -1.65 -7.54 -15.84
CA LEU A 314 -2.09 -6.14 -15.86
C LEU A 314 -3.63 -5.98 -15.73
N TRP A 315 -4.41 -6.84 -16.38
CA TRP A 315 -5.88 -6.67 -16.45
C TRP A 315 -6.64 -7.25 -15.25
N HIS A 316 -6.13 -8.32 -14.62
CA HIS A 316 -6.93 -9.05 -13.62
C HIS A 316 -7.26 -8.22 -12.37
N TRP A 317 -6.31 -7.41 -11.91
CA TRP A 317 -6.44 -6.69 -10.65
C TRP A 317 -7.37 -5.47 -10.77
N PRO A 318 -7.21 -4.56 -11.74
CA PRO A 318 -8.12 -3.43 -11.88
C PRO A 318 -9.58 -3.86 -12.09
N LEU A 319 -9.81 -4.94 -12.87
CA LEU A 319 -11.17 -5.48 -13.06
C LEU A 319 -11.77 -6.02 -11.76
N LEU A 320 -10.97 -6.69 -10.93
CA LEU A 320 -11.40 -7.15 -9.61
C LEU A 320 -11.72 -5.94 -8.71
N VAL A 321 -10.77 -5.03 -8.53
CA VAL A 321 -10.91 -3.86 -7.65
C VAL A 321 -12.12 -3.02 -8.05
N LEU A 322 -12.28 -2.70 -9.34
CA LEU A 322 -13.43 -1.93 -9.80
C LEU A 322 -14.77 -2.64 -9.56
N TYR A 323 -14.81 -3.97 -9.67
CA TYR A 323 -16.00 -4.74 -9.32
C TYR A 323 -16.31 -4.68 -7.82
N LEU A 324 -15.31 -4.89 -6.95
CA LEU A 324 -15.50 -4.85 -5.50
C LEU A 324 -16.06 -3.49 -5.05
N HIS A 325 -15.56 -2.40 -5.63
CA HIS A 325 -16.05 -1.05 -5.34
C HIS A 325 -17.43 -0.78 -5.93
N ALA A 326 -17.68 -1.13 -7.19
CA ALA A 326 -18.97 -0.87 -7.81
C ALA A 326 -20.12 -1.66 -7.15
N TRP A 327 -19.83 -2.82 -6.53
CA TRP A 327 -20.84 -3.65 -5.86
C TRP A 327 -20.77 -3.64 -4.33
N GLN A 328 -19.82 -2.92 -3.73
CA GLN A 328 -19.64 -2.84 -2.27
C GLN A 328 -19.56 -4.22 -1.61
N VAL A 329 -18.72 -5.09 -2.17
CA VAL A 329 -18.47 -6.44 -1.67
C VAL A 329 -16.99 -6.67 -1.46
N GLU A 330 -16.63 -7.43 -0.42
CA GLU A 330 -15.23 -7.80 -0.16
C GLU A 330 -14.70 -8.88 -1.11
N THR A 331 -15.59 -9.81 -1.54
CA THR A 331 -15.21 -10.91 -2.42
C THR A 331 -16.27 -11.19 -3.48
N PRO A 332 -15.87 -11.54 -4.72
CA PRO A 332 -16.82 -11.92 -5.75
C PRO A 332 -17.34 -13.35 -5.51
N SER A 333 -18.60 -13.59 -5.86
CA SER A 333 -19.12 -14.95 -5.95
C SER A 333 -18.32 -15.80 -6.95
N LEU A 334 -18.39 -17.13 -6.85
CA LEU A 334 -17.67 -18.02 -7.79
C LEU A 334 -17.98 -17.72 -9.26
N ALA A 335 -19.25 -17.46 -9.58
CA ALA A 335 -19.68 -17.14 -10.95
C ALA A 335 -19.13 -15.79 -11.42
N VAL A 336 -19.17 -14.77 -10.56
CA VAL A 336 -18.65 -13.43 -10.91
C VAL A 336 -17.13 -13.44 -11.01
N GLY A 337 -16.44 -14.12 -10.10
CA GLY A 337 -14.99 -14.28 -10.18
C GLY A 337 -14.57 -15.01 -11.47
N ALA A 338 -15.33 -16.03 -11.90
CA ALA A 338 -15.08 -16.70 -13.17
C ALA A 338 -15.26 -15.75 -14.37
N LEU A 339 -16.27 -14.87 -14.32
CA LEU A 339 -16.49 -13.83 -15.32
C LEU A 339 -15.34 -12.80 -15.36
N ILE A 340 -14.86 -12.35 -14.20
CA ILE A 340 -13.72 -11.43 -14.08
C ILE A 340 -12.47 -12.06 -14.71
N ILE A 341 -12.17 -13.32 -14.38
CA ILE A 341 -11.02 -14.05 -14.93
C ILE A 341 -11.18 -14.25 -16.44
N ALA A 342 -12.36 -14.65 -16.91
CA ALA A 342 -12.62 -14.82 -18.34
C ALA A 342 -12.45 -13.51 -19.11
N THR A 343 -12.95 -12.40 -18.58
CA THR A 343 -12.80 -11.05 -19.15
C THR A 343 -11.33 -10.65 -19.18
N SER A 344 -10.59 -10.91 -18.10
CA SER A 344 -9.15 -10.65 -18.00
C SER A 344 -8.35 -11.44 -19.04
N LEU A 345 -8.69 -12.71 -19.26
CA LEU A 345 -8.07 -13.57 -20.29
C LEU A 345 -8.35 -13.05 -21.70
N VAL A 346 -9.58 -12.62 -21.98
CA VAL A 346 -9.94 -12.05 -23.28
C VAL A 346 -9.17 -10.75 -23.53
N LEU A 347 -9.17 -9.82 -22.57
CA LEU A 347 -8.42 -8.57 -22.69
C LEU A 347 -6.91 -8.81 -22.80
N ALA A 348 -6.36 -9.74 -22.03
CA ALA A 348 -4.96 -10.12 -22.12
C ALA A 348 -4.59 -10.70 -23.49
N ALA A 349 -5.43 -11.58 -24.04
CA ALA A 349 -5.25 -12.11 -25.38
C ALA A 349 -5.31 -11.02 -26.45
N LEU A 350 -6.28 -10.10 -26.35
CA LEU A 350 -6.40 -8.96 -27.27
C LEU A 350 -5.20 -8.01 -27.16
N THR A 351 -4.78 -7.63 -25.96
CA THR A 351 -3.57 -6.82 -25.75
C THR A 351 -2.33 -7.52 -26.31
N HIS A 352 -2.19 -8.82 -26.10
CA HIS A 352 -1.06 -9.58 -26.64
C HIS A 352 -1.04 -9.60 -28.17
N GLU A 353 -2.17 -9.90 -28.81
CA GLU A 353 -2.26 -10.03 -30.27
C GLU A 353 -2.24 -8.66 -30.99
N LEU A 354 -2.84 -7.63 -30.39
CA LEU A 354 -3.04 -6.32 -31.04
C LEU A 354 -1.98 -5.28 -30.67
N VAL A 355 -1.32 -5.42 -29.51
CA VAL A 355 -0.32 -4.44 -29.02
C VAL A 355 1.06 -5.09 -28.95
N GLU A 356 1.20 -6.17 -28.21
CA GLU A 356 2.53 -6.75 -27.95
C GLU A 356 3.14 -7.40 -29.19
N GLN A 357 2.43 -8.31 -29.85
CA GLN A 357 2.95 -9.03 -31.01
C GLN A 357 3.33 -8.11 -32.19
N PRO A 358 2.51 -7.12 -32.59
CA PRO A 358 2.87 -6.22 -33.67
C PRO A 358 4.14 -5.43 -33.38
N LEU A 359 4.31 -4.96 -32.14
CA LEU A 359 5.50 -4.24 -31.69
C LEU A 359 6.72 -5.16 -31.57
N GLN A 360 6.54 -6.43 -31.23
CA GLN A 360 7.64 -7.40 -31.23
C GLN A 360 8.08 -7.79 -32.66
N ARG A 361 7.13 -7.92 -33.60
CA ARG A 361 7.39 -8.32 -35.00
C ARG A 361 7.95 -7.18 -35.86
N HIS A 362 7.37 -5.99 -35.73
CA HIS A 362 7.70 -4.80 -36.55
C HIS A 362 8.47 -3.74 -35.77
N GLY A 363 8.84 -4.04 -34.52
CA GLY A 363 9.62 -3.18 -33.65
C GLY A 363 10.91 -2.73 -34.33
N SER A 364 11.09 -1.42 -34.41
CA SER A 364 12.29 -0.83 -35.00
C SER A 364 13.54 -1.23 -34.22
N SER A 365 14.56 -1.70 -34.93
CA SER A 365 15.90 -1.97 -34.37
C SER A 365 16.61 -0.73 -33.81
N SER A 366 16.11 0.47 -34.12
CA SER A 366 16.65 1.74 -33.65
C SER A 366 16.40 1.98 -32.16
N THR A 367 17.49 2.12 -31.40
CA THR A 367 17.50 2.49 -29.98
C THR A 367 16.69 3.76 -29.68
N ARG A 368 16.76 4.78 -30.55
CA ARG A 368 16.02 6.04 -30.36
C ARG A 368 14.51 5.89 -30.51
N ARG A 369 14.03 5.00 -31.38
CA ARG A 369 12.59 4.76 -31.55
C ARG A 369 11.99 4.08 -30.32
N GLY A 370 12.71 3.12 -29.72
CA GLY A 370 12.24 2.45 -28.51
C GLY A 370 12.09 3.41 -27.32
N PHE A 371 13.09 4.28 -27.07
CA PHE A 371 12.98 5.29 -26.01
C PHE A 371 11.87 6.31 -26.27
N ARG A 372 11.69 6.75 -27.53
CA ARG A 372 10.58 7.67 -27.86
C ARG A 372 9.22 7.03 -27.62
N LEU A 373 9.03 5.77 -28.04
CA LEU A 373 7.78 5.06 -27.78
C LEU A 373 7.51 4.97 -26.26
N ALA A 374 8.53 4.60 -25.48
CA ALA A 374 8.41 4.54 -24.03
C ALA A 374 8.03 5.90 -23.43
N ALA A 375 8.76 6.96 -23.79
CA ALA A 375 8.48 8.32 -23.33
C ALA A 375 7.07 8.79 -23.72
N THR A 376 6.61 8.50 -24.95
CA THR A 376 5.26 8.83 -25.39
C THR A 376 4.20 8.08 -24.58
N CYS A 377 4.36 6.76 -24.39
CA CYS A 377 3.43 5.97 -23.58
C CYS A 377 3.35 6.50 -22.14
N THR A 378 4.49 6.75 -21.49
CA THR A 378 4.52 7.32 -20.13
C THR A 378 3.90 8.72 -20.09
N ALA A 379 4.23 9.58 -21.06
CA ALA A 379 3.65 10.93 -21.13
C ALA A 379 2.13 10.91 -21.29
N LEU A 380 1.56 9.98 -22.07
CA LEU A 380 0.12 9.84 -22.21
C LEU A 380 -0.55 9.43 -20.89
N VAL A 381 0.07 8.54 -20.10
CA VAL A 381 -0.45 8.18 -18.77
C VAL A 381 -0.40 9.38 -17.83
N VAL A 382 0.73 10.10 -17.80
CA VAL A 382 0.88 11.29 -16.95
C VAL A 382 -0.13 12.36 -17.34
N VAL A 383 -0.34 12.62 -18.63
CA VAL A 383 -1.37 13.58 -19.09
C VAL A 383 -2.77 13.14 -18.66
N ALA A 384 -3.12 11.86 -18.81
CA ALA A 384 -4.42 11.35 -18.35
C ALA A 384 -4.60 11.52 -16.83
N ALA A 385 -3.56 11.22 -16.05
CA ALA A 385 -3.54 11.39 -14.61
C ALA A 385 -3.63 12.88 -14.20
N THR A 386 -2.93 13.79 -14.88
CA THR A 386 -3.01 15.24 -14.64
C THR A 386 -4.37 15.80 -15.00
N VAL A 387 -4.99 15.32 -16.08
CA VAL A 387 -6.37 15.72 -16.42
C VAL A 387 -7.33 15.26 -15.33
N TRP A 388 -7.20 14.03 -14.84
CA TRP A 388 -8.01 13.53 -13.73
C TRP A 388 -7.82 14.35 -12.45
N GLN A 389 -6.58 14.62 -12.05
CA GLN A 389 -6.29 15.50 -10.91
C GLN A 389 -6.88 16.89 -11.09
N GLY A 390 -6.79 17.47 -12.29
CA GLY A 390 -7.38 18.76 -12.61
C GLY A 390 -8.90 18.78 -12.48
N VAL A 391 -9.58 17.69 -12.84
CA VAL A 391 -11.03 17.54 -12.59
C VAL A 391 -11.32 17.48 -11.09
N GLY A 392 -10.51 16.75 -10.31
CA GLY A 392 -10.62 16.72 -8.85
C GLY A 392 -10.46 18.11 -8.22
N ALA A 393 -9.44 18.86 -8.64
CA ALA A 393 -9.19 20.23 -8.17
C ALA A 393 -10.24 21.25 -8.60
N LEU A 394 -11.05 20.96 -9.63
CA LEU A 394 -12.22 21.77 -9.99
C LEU A 394 -13.47 21.41 -9.17
N ARG A 395 -13.46 20.25 -8.51
CA ARG A 395 -14.54 19.75 -7.64
C ARG A 395 -14.28 19.99 -6.15
N SER A 396 -13.04 20.28 -5.77
CA SER A 396 -12.69 20.70 -4.41
C SER A 396 -13.39 22.00 -4.02
N THR A 397 -13.84 22.10 -2.76
CA THR A 397 -14.49 23.29 -2.21
C THR A 397 -13.45 24.16 -1.54
N THR A 398 -12.93 25.17 -2.24
CA THR A 398 -11.72 25.90 -1.82
C THR A 398 -11.91 27.00 -0.76
N GLU A 399 -13.13 27.37 -0.32
CA GLU A 399 -13.32 28.64 0.42
C GLU A 399 -14.45 28.64 1.48
N ALA A 400 -14.93 27.49 1.95
CA ALA A 400 -15.94 27.47 3.01
C ALA A 400 -15.31 27.16 4.38
N ASP A 401 -15.45 28.09 5.32
CA ASP A 401 -15.09 27.88 6.72
C ASP A 401 -16.25 27.22 7.48
N VAL A 402 -15.91 26.34 8.43
CA VAL A 402 -16.89 25.78 9.38
C VAL A 402 -17.29 26.81 10.43
N GLY A 403 -18.53 26.71 10.90
CA GLY A 403 -19.10 27.63 11.90
C GLY A 403 -19.99 28.72 11.32
N ASP A 404 -20.01 28.89 9.99
CA ASP A 404 -20.97 29.75 9.31
C ASP A 404 -22.37 29.11 9.25
N LEU A 405 -23.41 29.92 8.99
CA LEU A 405 -24.80 29.45 8.86
C LEU A 405 -25.01 28.33 7.82
N ALA A 406 -24.16 28.30 6.79
CA ALA A 406 -24.20 27.25 5.77
C ALA A 406 -23.49 25.96 6.20
N TYR A 407 -22.55 26.03 7.14
CA TYR A 407 -21.73 24.90 7.60
C TYR A 407 -21.62 24.88 9.13
N PRO A 408 -22.75 24.80 9.87
CA PRO A 408 -22.72 24.82 11.33
C PRO A 408 -22.03 23.59 11.93
N GLY A 409 -21.88 22.50 11.18
CA GLY A 409 -21.22 21.28 11.65
C GLY A 409 -21.85 20.79 12.95
N ALA A 410 -21.03 20.50 13.95
CA ALA A 410 -21.47 20.01 15.26
C ALA A 410 -22.47 20.94 15.96
N LEU A 411 -22.42 22.27 15.73
CA LEU A 411 -23.39 23.22 16.31
C LEU A 411 -24.84 22.93 15.93
N ALA A 412 -25.07 22.26 14.79
CA ALA A 412 -26.40 21.82 14.40
C ALA A 412 -27.01 20.78 15.37
N LEU A 413 -26.22 20.15 16.24
CA LEU A 413 -26.72 19.26 17.29
C LEU A 413 -27.26 20.02 18.50
N ALA A 414 -26.81 21.26 18.72
CA ALA A 414 -27.21 22.11 19.84
C ALA A 414 -28.28 23.15 19.46
N SER A 415 -28.62 23.26 18.18
CA SER A 415 -29.57 24.23 17.66
C SER A 415 -30.77 23.54 17.01
N ASP A 416 -31.97 24.06 17.25
CA ASP A 416 -33.20 23.67 16.54
C ASP A 416 -33.35 24.38 15.18
N GLU A 417 -32.37 25.22 14.78
CA GLU A 417 -32.43 25.94 13.51
C GLU A 417 -32.24 25.00 12.31
N GLU A 418 -33.09 25.18 11.30
CA GLU A 418 -33.02 24.40 10.07
C GLU A 418 -31.77 24.77 9.27
N VAL A 419 -30.86 23.80 9.11
CA VAL A 419 -29.64 23.98 8.32
C VAL A 419 -30.00 24.09 6.84
N THR A 420 -29.65 25.21 6.22
CA THR A 420 -29.88 25.40 4.78
C THR A 420 -29.00 24.41 3.99
N PRO A 421 -29.55 23.60 3.07
CA PRO A 421 -28.76 22.64 2.31
C PRO A 421 -27.62 23.31 1.53
N ALA A 422 -26.41 22.80 1.69
CA ALA A 422 -25.22 23.23 0.98
C ALA A 422 -24.44 22.01 0.45
N PRO A 423 -23.48 22.19 -0.49
CA PRO A 423 -22.52 21.15 -0.82
C PRO A 423 -21.82 20.63 0.45
N LEU A 424 -21.31 19.40 0.44
CA LEU A 424 -20.63 18.84 1.61
C LEU A 424 -19.26 19.49 1.82
N LEU A 425 -18.89 19.69 3.10
CA LEU A 425 -17.57 20.11 3.53
C LEU A 425 -16.93 19.06 4.47
N PRO A 426 -15.66 18.67 4.32
CA PRO A 426 -14.84 18.87 3.14
C PRO A 426 -15.53 18.28 1.90
N SER A 427 -15.10 18.70 0.71
CA SER A 427 -15.62 18.09 -0.51
C SER A 427 -15.31 16.58 -0.55
N PRO A 428 -16.15 15.79 -1.25
CA PRO A 428 -15.88 14.38 -1.54
C PRO A 428 -14.46 14.05 -2.01
N VAL A 429 -13.79 14.95 -2.75
CA VAL A 429 -12.43 14.76 -3.28
C VAL A 429 -11.36 14.94 -2.19
N GLU A 430 -11.62 15.80 -1.21
CA GLU A 430 -10.64 16.23 -0.20
C GLU A 430 -10.77 15.46 1.12
N VAL A 431 -11.91 14.80 1.33
CA VAL A 431 -12.27 14.15 2.61
C VAL A 431 -11.22 13.16 3.13
N GLY A 432 -10.52 12.42 2.24
CA GLY A 432 -9.47 11.49 2.65
C GLY A 432 -8.17 12.17 3.10
N ASP A 433 -7.98 13.44 2.74
CA ASP A 433 -6.80 14.26 3.05
C ASP A 433 -7.12 15.33 4.14
N ASP A 434 -8.32 15.34 4.72
CA ASP A 434 -8.79 16.33 5.70
C ASP A 434 -8.29 16.09 7.14
N TRP A 435 -6.98 15.91 7.29
CA TRP A 435 -6.30 15.75 8.58
C TRP A 435 -5.89 17.11 9.17
N LEU A 436 -5.78 17.18 10.50
CA LEU A 436 -5.07 18.27 11.17
C LEU A 436 -3.60 18.28 10.70
N ARG A 437 -3.19 19.38 10.07
CA ARG A 437 -1.86 19.55 9.46
C ARG A 437 -0.80 19.96 10.48
N LEU A 438 -0.28 18.97 11.21
CA LEU A 438 0.81 19.16 12.17
C LEU A 438 2.12 19.60 11.50
N GLU A 439 2.28 19.44 10.19
CA GLU A 439 3.48 19.88 9.47
C GLU A 439 3.63 21.41 9.44
N ARG A 440 2.59 22.15 9.83
CA ARG A 440 2.60 23.60 10.01
C ARG A 440 2.97 24.02 11.44
N TRP A 441 3.17 23.05 12.34
CA TRP A 441 3.54 23.29 13.74
C TRP A 441 5.06 23.23 13.93
N ASP A 442 5.53 23.73 15.06
CA ASP A 442 6.96 23.69 15.42
C ASP A 442 7.31 22.28 15.93
N CYS A 443 7.84 21.44 15.03
CA CYS A 443 8.18 20.05 15.32
C CYS A 443 9.66 19.85 15.64
N SER A 444 9.95 19.05 16.66
CA SER A 444 11.32 18.66 17.05
C SER A 444 11.38 17.23 17.57
N PRO A 445 12.48 16.49 17.35
CA PRO A 445 12.57 15.09 17.77
C PRO A 445 12.62 14.97 19.30
N MET A 446 11.97 13.93 19.83
CA MET A 446 12.05 13.55 21.24
C MET A 446 13.48 13.26 21.69
N SER A 447 13.72 13.46 22.99
CA SER A 447 15.04 13.23 23.60
C SER A 447 15.48 11.76 23.57
N ALA A 448 14.55 10.82 23.77
CA ALA A 448 14.82 9.40 23.95
C ALA A 448 14.32 8.50 22.81
N PHE A 449 13.62 9.06 21.83
CA PHE A 449 12.96 8.29 20.77
C PHE A 449 12.95 9.09 19.46
N ALA A 450 13.18 8.45 18.32
CA ALA A 450 13.27 9.13 17.02
C ALA A 450 11.88 9.44 16.44
N TRP A 451 11.14 10.31 17.13
CA TRP A 451 9.79 10.75 16.74
C TRP A 451 9.59 12.20 17.13
N ASP A 452 8.87 12.95 16.31
CA ASP A 452 8.70 14.39 16.49
C ASP A 452 7.56 14.71 17.48
N ILE A 453 7.80 15.74 18.29
CA ILE A 453 6.80 16.45 19.09
C ILE A 453 6.57 17.78 18.40
N CYS A 454 5.31 18.11 18.18
CA CYS A 454 4.91 19.32 17.48
C CYS A 454 4.17 20.27 18.41
N ALA A 455 4.60 21.52 18.50
CA ALA A 455 3.92 22.56 19.27
C ALA A 455 3.19 23.53 18.34
N LEU A 456 1.93 23.85 18.66
CA LEU A 456 1.19 24.90 17.98
C LEU A 456 1.94 26.24 18.15
N PRO A 457 2.27 26.93 17.06
CA PRO A 457 2.98 28.20 17.15
C PRO A 457 2.15 29.25 17.89
N MET A 458 2.79 29.97 18.82
CA MET A 458 2.14 31.07 19.53
C MET A 458 2.12 32.34 18.66
N PRO A 459 1.06 33.18 18.75
CA PRO A 459 1.02 34.44 18.04
C PRO A 459 2.16 35.38 18.47
N PRO A 460 2.56 36.32 17.59
CA PRO A 460 3.55 37.34 17.95
C PRO A 460 3.00 38.23 19.08
N ALA A 461 3.86 38.63 20.01
CA ALA A 461 3.45 39.42 21.18
C ALA A 461 2.86 40.80 20.79
N GLU A 462 3.32 41.36 19.68
CA GLU A 462 2.76 42.53 19.02
C GLU A 462 2.88 42.38 17.50
N GLU A 463 2.06 43.10 16.73
CA GLU A 463 2.10 43.06 15.26
C GLU A 463 3.49 43.46 14.73
N GLY A 464 4.22 42.49 14.16
CA GLY A 464 5.58 42.69 13.65
C GLY A 464 6.72 42.47 14.65
N ALA A 465 6.44 41.95 15.85
CA ALA A 465 7.46 41.51 16.79
C ALA A 465 8.10 40.17 16.39
N ASP A 466 9.40 40.02 16.66
CA ASP A 466 10.11 38.73 16.54
C ASP A 466 9.84 37.80 17.74
N GLU A 467 9.39 38.35 18.87
CA GLU A 467 9.06 37.59 20.09
C GLU A 467 7.56 37.22 20.12
N THR A 468 7.27 35.98 20.53
CA THR A 468 5.89 35.47 20.65
C THR A 468 5.32 35.70 22.05
N GLU A 469 3.99 35.78 22.15
CA GLU A 469 3.32 35.86 23.45
C GLU A 469 3.56 34.57 24.24
N PRO A 470 3.99 34.64 25.52
CA PRO A 470 4.13 33.43 26.33
C PRO A 470 2.74 32.81 26.55
N PRO A 471 2.60 31.48 26.43
CA PRO A 471 1.32 30.83 26.64
C PRO A 471 0.87 30.95 28.10
N SER A 472 -0.41 31.18 28.29
CA SER A 472 -1.06 31.16 29.61
C SER A 472 -1.07 29.76 30.21
N ARG A 473 -1.18 28.73 29.36
CA ARG A 473 -1.14 27.31 29.73
C ARG A 473 -0.48 26.48 28.63
N ARG A 474 0.16 25.37 29.01
CA ARG A 474 0.65 24.33 28.09
C ARG A 474 -0.15 23.06 28.25
N ILE A 475 -0.69 22.57 27.15
CA ILE A 475 -1.49 21.33 27.12
C ILE A 475 -0.80 20.35 26.19
N VAL A 476 -0.52 19.15 26.69
CA VAL A 476 -0.04 18.06 25.83
C VAL A 476 -1.23 17.23 25.37
N VAL A 477 -1.38 17.02 24.07
CA VAL A 477 -2.30 16.02 23.52
C VAL A 477 -1.49 14.77 23.16
N VAL A 478 -1.87 13.63 23.74
CA VAL A 478 -1.12 12.37 23.62
C VAL A 478 -2.00 11.19 23.22
N GLY A 479 -1.50 10.39 22.29
CA GLY A 479 -2.16 9.17 21.83
C GLY A 479 -1.93 8.88 20.35
N ASP A 480 -2.96 8.33 19.71
CA ASP A 480 -2.97 7.96 18.31
C ASP A 480 -3.70 8.99 17.44
N SER A 481 -4.23 8.54 16.30
CA SER A 481 -4.95 9.39 15.35
C SER A 481 -6.30 9.88 15.84
N HIS A 482 -6.95 9.17 16.76
CA HIS A 482 -8.19 9.65 17.35
C HIS A 482 -7.88 10.84 18.27
N ALA A 483 -6.76 10.79 19.00
CA ALA A 483 -6.24 11.96 19.71
C ALA A 483 -5.82 13.11 18.76
N GLN A 484 -5.24 12.79 17.59
CA GLN A 484 -4.95 13.80 16.56
C GLN A 484 -6.22 14.50 16.06
N GLN A 485 -7.32 13.75 15.91
CA GLN A 485 -8.60 14.31 15.48
C GLN A 485 -9.21 15.22 16.51
N MET A 486 -9.21 14.79 17.77
CA MET A 486 -9.70 15.64 18.85
C MET A 486 -8.84 16.89 19.03
N THR A 487 -7.55 16.84 18.67
CA THR A 487 -6.69 18.04 18.65
C THR A 487 -7.28 19.14 17.76
N ALA A 488 -7.93 18.82 16.63
CA ALA A 488 -8.53 19.84 15.76
C ALA A 488 -9.65 20.63 16.47
N ALA A 489 -10.45 19.98 17.32
CA ALA A 489 -11.45 20.66 18.15
C ALA A 489 -10.83 21.55 19.24
N LEU A 490 -9.62 21.21 19.72
CA LEU A 490 -8.93 21.94 20.77
C LEU A 490 -8.19 23.17 20.24
N VAL A 491 -7.81 23.21 18.96
CA VAL A 491 -7.06 24.34 18.38
C VAL A 491 -7.79 25.67 18.57
N PRO A 492 -9.08 25.83 18.18
CA PRO A 492 -9.78 27.10 18.38
C PRO A 492 -9.95 27.46 19.86
N ILE A 493 -10.15 26.46 20.73
CA ILE A 493 -10.26 26.66 22.19
C ILE A 493 -8.93 27.18 22.74
N ALA A 494 -7.81 26.60 22.31
CA ALA A 494 -6.48 27.01 22.75
C ALA A 494 -6.12 28.42 22.27
N GLU A 495 -6.41 28.75 21.02
CA GLU A 495 -6.19 30.09 20.45
C GLU A 495 -6.98 31.16 21.20
N GLN A 496 -8.26 30.90 21.50
CA GLN A 496 -9.12 31.84 22.24
C GLN A 496 -8.65 32.09 23.68
N ASN A 497 -7.94 31.14 24.29
CA ASN A 497 -7.51 31.21 25.68
C ASN A 497 -5.99 31.41 25.86
N ASN A 498 -5.26 31.69 24.76
CA ASN A 498 -3.80 31.81 24.74
C ASN A 498 -3.09 30.59 25.36
N TRP A 499 -3.52 29.38 24.97
CA TRP A 499 -2.90 28.12 25.37
C TRP A 499 -2.00 27.58 24.26
N GLN A 500 -0.90 26.95 24.63
CA GLN A 500 -0.06 26.21 23.70
C GLN A 500 -0.44 24.73 23.70
N LEU A 501 -0.87 24.22 22.55
CA LEU A 501 -1.04 22.78 22.33
C LEU A 501 0.29 22.15 21.91
N ILE A 502 0.61 20.99 22.48
CA ILE A 502 1.80 20.21 22.17
C ILE A 502 1.34 18.78 21.85
N ALA A 503 1.47 18.39 20.59
CA ALA A 503 1.08 17.08 20.10
C ALA A 503 2.22 16.07 20.24
N MET A 504 1.98 15.00 21.01
CA MET A 504 2.85 13.83 21.14
C MET A 504 2.08 12.61 20.61
N LEU A 505 1.98 12.51 19.29
CA LEU A 505 1.03 11.62 18.62
C LEU A 505 1.73 10.59 17.76
N ARG A 506 1.29 9.33 17.84
CA ARG A 506 1.72 8.26 16.94
C ARG A 506 0.53 7.39 16.58
N GLY A 507 0.12 7.47 15.32
CA GLY A 507 -1.04 6.72 14.86
C GLY A 507 -0.88 5.20 15.05
N GLY A 508 -1.96 4.58 15.53
CA GLY A 508 -2.00 3.18 15.94
C GLY A 508 -1.42 2.90 17.32
N CYS A 509 -0.91 3.91 18.04
CA CYS A 509 -0.40 3.79 19.41
C CYS A 509 -1.24 4.64 20.38
N PRO A 510 -2.40 4.13 20.85
CA PRO A 510 -3.13 4.76 21.96
C PRO A 510 -2.21 4.94 23.17
N TYR A 511 -2.41 5.99 23.96
CA TYR A 511 -1.58 6.26 25.14
C TYR A 511 -1.87 5.26 26.27
N SER A 512 -1.16 4.13 26.23
CA SER A 512 -1.35 2.98 27.11
C SER A 512 -0.01 2.40 27.55
N THR A 513 0.02 1.70 28.68
CA THR A 513 1.19 0.92 29.12
C THR A 513 1.34 -0.42 28.40
N VAL A 514 0.34 -0.83 27.61
CA VAL A 514 0.37 -2.01 26.74
C VAL A 514 -0.08 -1.62 25.33
N SER A 515 0.13 -2.50 24.35
CA SER A 515 -0.43 -2.29 23.02
C SER A 515 -1.88 -2.78 22.98
N GLU A 516 -2.81 -1.83 22.82
CA GLU A 516 -4.26 -2.10 22.72
C GLU A 516 -4.71 -2.52 21.31
N VAL A 517 -3.79 -2.55 20.35
CA VAL A 517 -4.08 -2.88 18.94
C VAL A 517 -3.51 -4.24 18.58
N ASP A 518 -2.23 -4.45 18.88
CA ASP A 518 -1.53 -5.70 18.65
C ASP A 518 -0.66 -6.03 19.87
N PRO A 519 -0.98 -7.07 20.65
CA PRO A 519 -0.20 -7.46 21.83
C PRO A 519 1.29 -7.74 21.57
N GLU A 520 1.68 -8.03 20.33
CA GLU A 520 3.08 -8.27 19.93
C GLU A 520 3.83 -6.97 19.59
N GLU A 521 3.13 -5.83 19.49
CA GLU A 521 3.69 -4.53 19.11
C GLU A 521 4.45 -3.87 20.28
N THR A 522 5.75 -4.12 20.32
CA THR A 522 6.64 -3.57 21.36
C THR A 522 7.04 -2.11 21.13
N GLU A 523 6.96 -1.61 19.90
CA GLU A 523 7.42 -0.26 19.57
C GLU A 523 6.43 0.80 20.07
N CYS A 524 5.11 0.54 20.04
CA CYS A 524 4.13 1.44 20.66
C CYS A 524 4.35 1.57 22.18
N VAL A 525 4.65 0.46 22.87
CA VAL A 525 4.89 0.48 24.31
C VAL A 525 6.15 1.29 24.64
N ALA A 526 7.23 1.11 23.86
CA ALA A 526 8.46 1.89 24.02
C ALA A 526 8.23 3.39 23.73
N PHE A 527 7.45 3.71 22.69
CA PHE A 527 7.06 5.08 22.36
C PHE A 527 6.27 5.72 23.52
N ASN A 528 5.23 5.06 24.02
CA ASN A 528 4.40 5.59 25.11
C ASN A 528 5.20 5.79 26.41
N ALA A 529 6.19 4.93 26.68
CA ALA A 529 7.09 5.09 27.81
C ALA A 529 7.96 6.35 27.66
N ALA A 530 8.54 6.58 26.48
CA ALA A 530 9.34 7.77 26.18
C ALA A 530 8.50 9.06 26.22
N VAL A 531 7.27 9.02 25.70
CA VAL A 531 6.35 10.15 25.77
C VAL A 531 5.99 10.49 27.21
N ALA A 532 5.73 9.49 28.06
CA ALA A 532 5.46 9.73 29.48
C ALA A 532 6.66 10.37 30.22
N ASP A 533 7.90 9.99 29.86
CA ASP A 533 9.11 10.64 30.38
C ASP A 533 9.21 12.09 29.91
N GLU A 534 8.90 12.38 28.64
CA GLU A 534 8.95 13.74 28.09
C GLU A 534 7.87 14.63 28.70
N ILE A 535 6.64 14.14 28.90
CA ILE A 535 5.57 14.84 29.62
C ILE A 535 6.02 15.17 31.04
N THR A 536 6.65 14.21 31.73
CA THR A 536 7.17 14.42 33.09
C THR A 536 8.27 15.49 33.10
N ALA A 537 9.13 15.55 32.10
CA ALA A 537 10.18 16.56 31.98
C ALA A 537 9.60 17.95 31.65
N LEU A 538 8.57 18.02 30.81
CA LEU A 538 7.93 19.25 30.36
C LEU A 538 7.08 19.90 31.45
N GLN A 539 6.45 19.10 32.33
CA GLN A 539 5.50 19.56 33.36
C GLN A 539 4.40 20.48 32.78
N PRO A 540 3.57 19.98 31.84
CA PRO A 540 2.47 20.78 31.28
C PRO A 540 1.38 21.05 32.33
N ASP A 541 0.53 22.04 32.07
CA ASP A 541 -0.62 22.35 32.91
C ASP A 541 -1.71 21.28 32.83
N ALA A 542 -1.78 20.54 31.72
CA ALA A 542 -2.68 19.40 31.53
C ALA A 542 -2.23 18.46 30.41
N VAL A 543 -2.74 17.24 30.45
CA VAL A 543 -2.62 16.24 29.38
C VAL A 543 -4.01 15.84 28.86
N VAL A 544 -4.21 15.86 27.55
CA VAL A 544 -5.42 15.37 26.89
C VAL A 544 -5.15 14.03 26.23
N THR A 545 -6.02 13.04 26.44
CA THR A 545 -5.91 11.71 25.84
C THR A 545 -7.28 11.04 25.64
N MET A 546 -7.32 9.83 25.07
CA MET A 546 -8.56 9.07 24.88
C MET A 546 -8.93 8.30 26.16
N ALA A 547 -10.22 8.15 26.44
CA ALA A 547 -10.79 7.52 27.63
C ALA A 547 -11.35 6.11 27.38
N SER A 548 -11.77 5.84 26.14
CA SER A 548 -12.33 4.55 25.76
C SER A 548 -11.71 4.03 24.47
N ARG A 549 -12.04 2.79 24.11
CA ARG A 549 -11.78 2.14 22.83
C ARG A 549 -12.92 1.19 22.49
N ASP A 550 -12.88 0.67 21.27
CA ASP A 550 -13.80 -0.35 20.76
C ASP A 550 -15.27 0.11 20.71
N ALA A 551 -15.50 1.40 20.51
CA ALA A 551 -16.81 1.97 20.15
C ALA A 551 -17.18 1.54 18.72
N ARG A 552 -17.58 0.28 18.58
CA ARG A 552 -17.79 -0.40 17.28
C ARG A 552 -18.93 -1.40 17.39
N VAL A 553 -19.70 -1.51 16.30
CA VAL A 553 -20.74 -2.53 16.16
C VAL A 553 -20.21 -3.93 16.48
N GLY A 554 -20.89 -4.62 17.39
CA GLY A 554 -20.55 -5.98 17.80
C GLY A 554 -19.38 -6.12 18.78
N HIS A 555 -18.83 -4.99 19.26
CA HIS A 555 -17.80 -4.95 20.29
C HIS A 555 -18.33 -4.30 21.57
N THR A 556 -17.66 -4.57 22.69
CA THR A 556 -17.94 -3.91 23.96
C THR A 556 -16.96 -2.75 24.11
N GLU A 557 -17.47 -1.53 24.15
CA GLU A 557 -16.66 -0.35 24.47
C GLU A 557 -16.07 -0.49 25.88
N GLN A 558 -14.80 -0.13 26.02
CA GLN A 558 -14.06 -0.30 27.27
C GLN A 558 -13.10 0.85 27.51
N THR A 559 -12.78 1.10 28.78
CA THR A 559 -11.64 1.93 29.19
C THR A 559 -10.48 0.99 29.53
N PRO A 560 -9.44 0.91 28.68
CA PRO A 560 -8.34 -0.04 28.89
C PRO A 560 -7.59 0.21 30.20
N ALA A 561 -7.19 -0.88 30.88
CA ALA A 561 -6.43 -0.78 32.12
C ALA A 561 -5.08 -0.06 31.94
N GLY A 562 -4.48 -0.18 30.76
CA GLY A 562 -3.23 0.50 30.44
C GLY A 562 -3.38 2.02 30.30
N PHE A 563 -4.59 2.53 29.97
CA PHE A 563 -4.87 3.98 29.99
C PHE A 563 -4.88 4.47 31.44
N VAL A 564 -5.62 3.77 32.31
CA VAL A 564 -5.71 4.10 33.74
C VAL A 564 -4.33 4.11 34.41
N GLU A 565 -3.46 3.18 34.04
CA GLU A 565 -2.09 3.16 34.56
C GLU A 565 -1.24 4.35 34.10
N GLN A 566 -1.40 4.81 32.85
CA GLN A 566 -0.75 6.05 32.42
C GLN A 566 -1.29 7.26 33.18
N TRP A 567 -2.60 7.31 33.46
CA TRP A 567 -3.18 8.39 34.24
C TRP A 567 -2.65 8.42 35.68
N ARG A 568 -2.49 7.26 36.34
CA ARG A 568 -1.83 7.15 37.65
C ARG A 568 -0.39 7.65 37.62
N ARG A 569 0.32 7.37 36.54
CA ARG A 569 1.69 7.84 36.37
C ARG A 569 1.76 9.37 36.33
N LEU A 570 0.79 10.02 35.67
CA LEU A 570 0.65 11.48 35.63
C LEU A 570 0.16 12.06 36.97
N ASP A 571 -0.73 11.34 37.67
CA ASP A 571 -1.21 11.69 39.02
C ASP A 571 -0.04 11.79 40.02
N ALA A 572 0.90 10.84 39.94
CA ALA A 572 2.11 10.85 40.77
C ALA A 572 3.02 12.08 40.53
N GLN A 573 2.82 12.81 39.44
CA GLN A 573 3.50 14.08 39.13
C GLN A 573 2.60 15.30 39.37
N GLY A 574 1.34 15.12 39.79
CA GLY A 574 0.37 16.19 39.96
C GLY A 574 -0.09 16.81 38.65
N ILE A 575 -0.01 16.08 37.53
CA ILE A 575 -0.40 16.58 36.20
C ILE A 575 -1.88 16.21 35.95
N PRO A 576 -2.78 17.18 35.76
CA PRO A 576 -4.18 16.92 35.41
C PRO A 576 -4.33 16.21 34.06
N VAL A 577 -5.32 15.32 33.96
CA VAL A 577 -5.66 14.61 32.72
C VAL A 577 -7.10 14.90 32.33
N LEU A 578 -7.30 15.25 31.06
CA LEU A 578 -8.62 15.31 30.42
C LEU A 578 -8.74 14.15 29.44
N ALA A 579 -9.59 13.19 29.75
CA ALA A 579 -9.79 11.99 28.93
C ALA A 579 -11.10 12.08 28.13
N LEU A 580 -11.03 11.87 26.81
CA LEU A 580 -12.14 12.06 25.88
C LEU A 580 -12.69 10.71 25.39
N ARG A 581 -14.02 10.55 25.27
CA ARG A 581 -14.61 9.35 24.66
C ARG A 581 -14.10 9.14 23.24
N ASP A 582 -13.94 7.88 22.86
CA ASP A 582 -13.42 7.52 21.54
C ASP A 582 -14.44 7.74 20.42
N ASN A 583 -13.93 7.85 19.19
CA ASN A 583 -14.76 8.04 17.99
C ASN A 583 -15.51 6.75 17.59
N PRO A 584 -16.68 6.87 16.94
CA PRO A 584 -17.38 5.73 16.33
C PRO A 584 -16.52 5.02 15.29
N ARG A 585 -16.51 3.68 15.30
CA ARG A 585 -15.90 2.85 14.25
C ARG A 585 -16.96 2.02 13.53
N PHE A 586 -16.94 2.14 12.21
CA PHE A 586 -17.82 1.46 11.27
C PHE A 586 -17.12 0.24 10.65
N ASP A 587 -17.88 -0.57 9.92
CA ASP A 587 -17.39 -1.71 9.12
C ASP A 587 -17.13 -1.34 7.65
N HIS A 588 -17.42 -0.09 7.27
CA HIS A 588 -17.27 0.44 5.93
C HIS A 588 -16.83 1.91 5.94
N SER A 589 -16.32 2.39 4.81
CA SER A 589 -15.98 3.80 4.62
C SER A 589 -17.25 4.64 4.51
N ILE A 590 -17.43 5.56 5.45
CA ILE A 590 -18.57 6.47 5.48
C ILE A 590 -18.60 7.43 4.28
N PRO A 591 -17.52 8.18 3.96
CA PRO A 591 -17.57 9.10 2.83
C PRO A 591 -17.76 8.39 1.48
N ASP A 592 -17.26 7.15 1.33
CA ASP A 592 -17.57 6.35 0.15
C ASP A 592 -19.07 6.05 0.09
N CYS A 593 -19.67 5.56 1.18
CA CYS A 593 -21.10 5.26 1.24
C CYS A 593 -21.96 6.48 0.87
N VAL A 594 -21.66 7.65 1.44
CA VAL A 594 -22.38 8.90 1.15
C VAL A 594 -22.36 9.24 -0.34
N GLN A 595 -21.23 9.03 -1.00
CA GLN A 595 -21.10 9.30 -2.44
C GLN A 595 -21.81 8.26 -3.31
N MET A 596 -21.83 7.00 -2.89
CA MET A 596 -22.46 5.91 -3.64
C MET A 596 -23.97 5.83 -3.43
N GLN A 597 -24.48 6.40 -2.32
CA GLN A 597 -25.90 6.41 -1.97
C GLN A 597 -26.42 7.84 -1.76
N PRO A 598 -26.36 8.72 -2.80
CA PRO A 598 -26.75 10.12 -2.64
C PRO A 598 -28.25 10.32 -2.34
N GLU A 599 -29.08 9.30 -2.59
CA GLU A 599 -30.52 9.32 -2.26
C GLU A 599 -30.82 8.87 -0.82
N ASP A 600 -29.86 8.21 -0.15
CA ASP A 600 -29.99 7.72 1.23
C ASP A 600 -28.69 7.95 2.01
N ILE A 601 -28.27 9.23 2.08
CA ILE A 601 -27.11 9.64 2.88
C ILE A 601 -27.32 9.24 4.34
N ALA A 602 -28.56 9.35 4.84
CA ALA A 602 -28.89 8.91 6.17
C ALA A 602 -28.43 7.46 6.34
N GLY A 603 -28.86 6.51 5.52
CA GLY A 603 -28.55 5.07 5.62
C GLY A 603 -27.09 4.67 5.83
N CYS A 604 -26.11 5.54 5.53
CA CYS A 604 -24.70 5.29 5.80
C CYS A 604 -24.30 5.41 7.29
N GLY A 605 -25.09 6.09 8.13
CA GLY A 605 -24.89 6.11 9.59
C GLY A 605 -25.44 4.86 10.28
N VAL A 606 -25.04 4.61 11.52
CA VAL A 606 -25.55 3.49 12.34
C VAL A 606 -26.23 3.98 13.60
N ASP A 607 -27.02 3.09 14.21
CA ASP A 607 -27.70 3.37 15.47
C ASP A 607 -26.68 3.58 16.59
N ARG A 608 -26.86 4.64 17.38
CA ARG A 608 -25.92 5.02 18.44
C ARG A 608 -25.71 3.89 19.45
N ALA A 609 -26.79 3.18 19.78
CA ALA A 609 -26.78 2.07 20.72
C ALA A 609 -25.99 0.84 20.23
N GLU A 610 -25.68 0.74 18.93
CA GLU A 610 -24.82 -0.33 18.41
C GLU A 610 -23.33 0.00 18.54
N ILE A 611 -22.98 1.29 18.67
CA ILE A 611 -21.60 1.77 18.77
C ILE A 611 -21.21 2.09 20.21
N TYR A 612 -22.05 2.86 20.91
CA TYR A 612 -21.74 3.38 22.23
C TYR A 612 -22.53 2.64 23.31
N ALA A 613 -21.84 2.34 24.42
CA ALA A 613 -22.51 1.91 25.64
C ALA A 613 -23.41 3.06 26.17
N PRO A 614 -24.60 2.78 26.72
CA PRO A 614 -25.49 3.82 27.26
C PRO A 614 -24.85 4.64 28.38
N THR A 615 -23.99 4.01 29.18
CA THR A 615 -23.12 4.66 30.15
C THR A 615 -21.68 4.55 29.65
N PRO A 616 -20.88 5.63 29.70
CA PRO A 616 -19.47 5.55 29.34
C PRO A 616 -18.73 4.51 30.18
N PRO A 617 -17.78 3.76 29.60
CA PRO A 617 -17.17 2.61 30.27
C PRO A 617 -16.41 2.96 31.55
N TRP A 618 -15.88 4.19 31.66
CA TRP A 618 -15.21 4.65 32.88
C TRP A 618 -16.17 4.96 34.04
N ALA A 619 -17.47 5.17 33.79
CA ALA A 619 -18.42 5.54 34.84
C ALA A 619 -18.59 4.43 35.90
N ASP A 620 -18.42 3.19 35.48
CA ASP A 620 -18.55 2.00 36.35
C ASP A 620 -17.18 1.47 36.83
N LEU A 621 -16.07 2.11 36.44
CA LEU A 621 -14.74 1.67 36.86
C LEU A 621 -14.44 2.08 38.30
N PRO A 622 -14.13 1.13 39.20
CA PRO A 622 -13.62 1.47 40.51
C PRO A 622 -12.19 2.01 40.41
N ASP A 623 -11.82 2.90 41.33
CA ASP A 623 -10.41 3.26 41.57
C ASP A 623 -9.71 3.98 40.39
N LEU A 624 -10.41 4.97 39.84
CA LEU A 624 -9.84 5.95 38.91
C LEU A 624 -9.03 7.02 39.68
N PRO A 625 -7.91 7.50 39.14
CA PRO A 625 -7.10 8.55 39.77
C PRO A 625 -7.86 9.88 39.87
N GLU A 626 -7.62 10.64 40.94
CA GLU A 626 -8.35 11.90 41.20
C GLU A 626 -7.98 13.04 40.24
N ASN A 627 -6.84 12.94 39.54
CA ASN A 627 -6.39 13.92 38.55
C ASN A 627 -7.11 13.81 37.19
N VAL A 628 -8.00 12.84 36.98
CA VAL A 628 -8.64 12.59 35.68
C VAL A 628 -10.06 13.14 35.64
N SER A 629 -10.30 14.02 34.67
CA SER A 629 -11.63 14.46 34.26
C SER A 629 -12.00 13.83 32.92
N PHE A 630 -13.29 13.56 32.72
CA PHE A 630 -13.79 12.89 31.52
C PHE A 630 -14.77 13.77 30.75
N ILE A 631 -14.67 13.73 29.41
CA ILE A 631 -15.67 14.33 28.51
C ILE A 631 -16.25 13.23 27.64
N ASP A 632 -17.58 13.11 27.67
CA ASP A 632 -18.29 12.31 26.69
C ASP A 632 -18.46 13.10 25.40
N THR A 633 -17.60 12.83 24.41
CA THR A 633 -17.63 13.48 23.09
C THR A 633 -18.70 12.92 22.17
N SER A 634 -19.37 11.81 22.55
CA SER A 634 -20.35 11.17 21.68
C SER A 634 -21.57 12.06 21.39
N ASP A 635 -21.89 13.01 22.26
CA ASP A 635 -22.96 14.00 22.03
C ASP A 635 -22.59 15.11 21.04
N ALA A 636 -21.28 15.28 20.76
CA ALA A 636 -20.80 16.18 19.71
C ALA A 636 -20.61 15.46 18.36
N ILE A 637 -20.77 14.13 18.32
CA ILE A 637 -20.53 13.30 17.12
C ILE A 637 -21.81 12.60 16.66
N CYS A 638 -22.69 12.23 17.60
CA CYS A 638 -23.91 11.49 17.35
C CYS A 638 -25.13 12.24 17.89
N THR A 639 -26.27 12.06 17.24
CA THR A 639 -27.57 12.43 17.79
C THR A 639 -27.95 11.46 18.93
N ILE A 640 -29.12 11.67 19.53
CA ILE A 640 -29.62 10.82 20.61
C ILE A 640 -29.74 9.34 20.20
N ASP A 641 -30.14 9.08 18.96
CA ASP A 641 -30.42 7.72 18.47
C ASP A 641 -29.40 7.22 17.44
N ARG A 642 -28.58 8.11 16.87
CA ARG A 642 -27.82 7.78 15.66
C ARG A 642 -26.47 8.47 15.57
N CYS A 643 -25.50 7.81 14.97
CA CYS A 643 -24.24 8.42 14.54
C CYS A 643 -24.32 8.71 13.03
N PRO A 644 -24.73 9.92 12.62
CA PRO A 644 -24.94 10.26 11.22
C PRO A 644 -23.61 10.51 10.49
N PRO A 645 -23.59 10.33 9.17
CA PRO A 645 -22.38 10.54 8.37
C PRO A 645 -22.14 12.02 8.02
N VAL A 646 -23.19 12.85 8.09
CA VAL A 646 -23.17 14.28 7.78
C VAL A 646 -23.98 15.01 8.84
N ILE A 647 -23.42 16.08 9.40
CA ILE A 647 -24.10 16.97 10.35
C ILE A 647 -23.82 18.41 9.92
N GLY A 648 -24.87 19.23 9.79
CA GLY A 648 -24.70 20.65 9.48
C GLY A 648 -23.97 20.91 8.15
N ASN A 649 -24.25 20.12 7.10
CA ASN A 649 -23.54 20.08 5.81
C ASN A 649 -22.05 19.68 5.88
N VAL A 650 -21.57 19.20 7.03
CA VAL A 650 -20.18 18.77 7.22
C VAL A 650 -20.11 17.25 7.29
N LEU A 651 -19.25 16.63 6.49
CA LEU A 651 -18.92 15.20 6.55
C LEU A 651 -18.20 14.93 7.88
N VAL A 652 -18.77 14.03 8.68
CA VAL A 652 -18.25 13.74 10.02
C VAL A 652 -16.96 12.91 9.94
N TYR A 653 -16.87 11.98 8.99
CA TYR A 653 -15.80 10.98 8.92
C TYR A 653 -14.99 11.03 7.61
N MET A 654 -13.68 10.82 7.72
CA MET A 654 -12.70 10.68 6.64
C MET A 654 -12.65 9.28 6.04
N ASP A 655 -12.93 8.27 6.87
CA ASP A 655 -12.93 6.86 6.51
C ASP A 655 -13.97 6.08 7.33
N ASP A 656 -13.62 4.93 7.90
CA ASP A 656 -14.46 4.09 8.74
C ASP A 656 -14.37 4.41 10.25
N ASN A 657 -13.53 5.34 10.71
CA ASN A 657 -13.47 5.71 12.14
C ASN A 657 -12.88 7.10 12.43
N HIS A 658 -12.20 7.67 11.44
CA HIS A 658 -11.51 8.93 11.60
C HIS A 658 -12.45 10.11 11.38
N LEU A 659 -12.56 11.03 12.34
CA LEU A 659 -13.27 12.30 12.15
C LEU A 659 -12.53 13.21 11.17
N THR A 660 -13.25 13.95 10.35
CA THR A 660 -12.66 15.00 9.51
C THR A 660 -12.16 16.14 10.40
N ALA A 661 -11.00 16.73 10.07
CA ALA A 661 -10.48 17.89 10.81
C ALA A 661 -11.46 19.06 10.75
N THR A 662 -12.16 19.20 9.62
CA THR A 662 -13.24 20.16 9.43
C THR A 662 -14.36 19.97 10.44
N TYR A 663 -14.91 18.74 10.56
CA TYR A 663 -15.97 18.47 11.54
C TYR A 663 -15.48 18.64 12.97
N SER A 664 -14.29 18.13 13.27
CA SER A 664 -13.72 18.24 14.60
C SER A 664 -13.51 19.70 15.03
N THR A 665 -13.03 20.56 14.13
CA THR A 665 -12.93 22.00 14.38
C THR A 665 -14.29 22.62 14.73
N SER A 666 -15.38 22.19 14.08
CA SER A 666 -16.74 22.67 14.40
C SER A 666 -17.24 22.27 15.79
N MET A 667 -16.63 21.26 16.43
CA MET A 667 -16.97 20.85 17.80
C MET A 667 -16.42 21.83 18.87
N ALA A 668 -15.52 22.74 18.50
CA ALA A 668 -14.83 23.60 19.46
C ALA A 668 -15.78 24.39 20.38
N GLU A 669 -16.84 24.97 19.83
CA GLU A 669 -17.84 25.71 20.62
C GLU A 669 -18.61 24.83 21.60
N LEU A 670 -18.94 23.59 21.23
CA LEU A 670 -19.62 22.64 22.12
C LEU A 670 -18.69 22.11 23.23
N LEU A 671 -17.39 22.06 22.96
CA LEU A 671 -16.40 21.47 23.86
C LEU A 671 -15.67 22.51 24.72
N ALA A 672 -15.73 23.80 24.41
CA ALA A 672 -15.03 24.86 25.16
C ALA A 672 -15.35 24.84 26.66
N ASP A 673 -16.64 24.91 27.02
CA ASP A 673 -17.09 24.90 28.41
C ASP A 673 -16.76 23.56 29.11
N PRO A 674 -17.06 22.37 28.53
CA PRO A 674 -16.64 21.08 29.10
C PRO A 674 -15.13 20.95 29.31
N VAL A 675 -14.31 21.44 28.38
CA VAL A 675 -12.84 21.40 28.48
C VAL A 675 -12.35 22.27 29.63
N GLN A 676 -12.82 23.52 29.72
CA GLN A 676 -12.44 24.41 30.84
C GLN A 676 -12.91 23.85 32.18
N ALA A 677 -14.16 23.38 32.26
CA ALA A 677 -14.71 22.78 33.47
C ALA A 677 -13.95 21.51 33.89
N GLY A 678 -13.60 20.65 32.93
CA GLY A 678 -12.82 19.43 33.18
C GLY A 678 -11.40 19.70 33.65
N LEU A 679 -10.79 20.80 33.19
CA LEU A 679 -9.45 21.23 33.61
C LEU A 679 -9.46 22.11 34.88
N GLY A 680 -10.65 22.57 35.30
CA GLY A 680 -10.85 23.42 36.47
C GLY A 680 -10.34 24.85 36.28
N TRP A 681 -10.44 25.41 35.07
CA TRP A 681 -9.89 26.72 34.70
C TRP A 681 -10.94 27.82 34.55
#